data_AF-A0A7T9XVV4-F1
#
_entry.id   AF-A0A7T9XVV4-F1
#
_cell.length_a   1.000
_cell.length_b   1.000
_cell.length_c   1.000
_cell.angle_alpha   90.00
_cell.angle_beta   90.00
_cell.angle_gamma   90.00
#
_symmetry.space_group_name_H-M   'P 1'
#
loop_
_entity.id
_entity.type
_entity.pdbx_description
1 polymer ?
#
loop_
_entity_poly.entity_id
_entity_poly.type
_entity_poly.pdbx_seq_one_letter_code
_entity_poly.pdbx_strand_id
1 'polypeptide(L)'
;MKLIIKLLIIITLTTSQLAYSDEAKVCFYELADFGGESFCSTESESQSIYNGGFDNKIESISVPPGMVVTLYDGVNFSGRKTTLKNDINLQQLKSSDLYNKINSYQIEPAICFYTEDNFQGDSTCLAANQQIDLYHDTEVILESNRHVLPIHNDSIKSIKIPQGMLAKIYKNDNFTLPFYALTENTTDNSLKALDMNNEITSIKAEEIKGLSCDKRCAIINSYDINLLFGFGEYWDDVRLLNKQVLLVFNTKGMGEEDNYDIKLFSGAGVIINKEGIIFSDHRMVNKFYFERYKNSDNLSFIIQIKKDNVEIQYVQTLKHQLVDVSPIISYDWSDKLNLPLEVVITNYNIDKPLILAKTILTADTDDKKWEKRDLIQTSKIICAFTPFLNIYNYLIQGKCQQLDGIVFSASEYFSSNTQGKTLHIAGSSAPLKHKTETLLQTQESVDNHMTLTYIDNNQRGQSLSLPAVAKTCQTSLHSLFNSRSTRQLRPYCIDWTLEIMTDFTLLFGNSLETWNMEFFGRIINSIIRTGSTGVVVENSEIEDSEVEKIFIKSIKEKIIEHSTENSLSYIKTAFDYAQLSYLTYKFYYSSDDLPSAVEQFPLGIYELLLETFNYVRTPPTIVSQGQLVEQNDLEFEIEILPTLTPEEETKLSDAEVKNAQAMRKKLSDTITRWGEQYQSSQAEQGASASADSSPDENDRGLKKLLRAGYIVTAIINRRLILHRPGEIYVIVKLQGRIVAIVLADRFNNRDRVELVASATLPDYVLYPDREGTVRGAGTAAVRELARYLQQQGARTLFSEVISQPSARVKQKVGFSFKGEF
;
A
#
# COMPACT_ATOMS: atom_id res chain seq x y z
N MET A 1 -26.10 84.42 15.30
CA MET A 1 -26.48 83.47 16.38
C MET A 1 -27.60 82.47 16.02
N LYS A 2 -28.02 82.33 14.73
CA LYS A 2 -28.97 81.30 14.28
C LYS A 2 -28.37 80.22 13.35
N LEU A 3 -27.10 80.36 12.95
CA LEU A 3 -26.38 79.35 12.15
C LEU A 3 -25.63 78.31 12.98
N ILE A 4 -25.25 78.63 14.23
CA ILE A 4 -24.51 77.70 15.09
C ILE A 4 -25.43 76.64 15.75
N ILE A 5 -26.72 76.96 15.93
CA ILE A 5 -27.69 76.03 16.54
C ILE A 5 -28.20 74.98 15.53
N LYS A 6 -28.16 75.26 14.22
CA LYS A 6 -28.52 74.25 13.20
C LYS A 6 -27.40 73.24 12.91
N LEU A 7 -26.13 73.59 13.15
CA LEU A 7 -25.02 72.65 12.98
C LEU A 7 -24.93 71.65 14.14
N LEU A 8 -25.37 72.04 15.35
CA LEU A 8 -25.33 71.21 16.56
C LEU A 8 -26.47 70.19 16.65
N ILE A 9 -27.55 70.37 15.87
CA ILE A 9 -28.66 69.38 15.76
C ILE A 9 -28.37 68.35 14.65
N ILE A 10 -27.46 68.65 13.72
CA ILE A 10 -27.04 67.69 12.66
C ILE A 10 -25.89 66.80 13.15
N ILE A 11 -25.11 67.23 14.14
CA ILE A 11 -23.99 66.44 14.71
C ILE A 11 -24.44 65.50 15.86
N THR A 12 -25.63 65.68 16.44
CA THR A 12 -26.20 64.75 17.44
C THR A 12 -27.12 63.67 16.87
N LEU A 13 -27.24 63.56 15.54
CA LEU A 13 -28.05 62.56 14.84
C LEU A 13 -27.23 61.57 13.99
N THR A 14 -25.90 61.57 14.10
CA THR A 14 -25.01 60.66 13.33
C THR A 14 -24.02 59.90 14.22
N THR A 15 -24.46 59.49 15.41
CA THR A 15 -23.83 58.40 16.17
C THR A 15 -24.91 57.44 16.68
N SER A 16 -25.84 57.03 15.80
CA SER A 16 -26.24 55.64 15.87
C SER A 16 -25.03 54.87 15.40
N GLN A 17 -24.24 54.32 16.33
CA GLN A 17 -23.40 53.18 16.00
C GLN A 17 -24.31 52.25 15.20
N LEU A 18 -23.94 51.95 13.96
CA LEU A 18 -24.46 50.75 13.30
C LEU A 18 -24.12 49.65 14.30
N ALA A 19 -25.11 49.23 15.06
CA ALA A 19 -25.00 48.08 15.93
C ALA A 19 -24.82 46.92 14.96
N TYR A 20 -23.56 46.62 14.64
CA TYR A 20 -23.19 45.37 14.01
C TYR A 20 -23.82 44.29 14.89
N SER A 21 -24.77 43.55 14.34
CA SER A 21 -25.37 42.43 15.06
C SER A 21 -24.25 41.44 15.34
N ASP A 22 -23.89 41.32 16.61
CA ASP A 22 -22.98 40.30 17.10
C ASP A 22 -23.59 38.91 16.87
N GLU A 23 -22.72 37.92 16.76
CA GLU A 23 -22.99 36.48 16.75
C GLU A 23 -24.22 36.06 17.57
N ALA A 24 -25.01 35.11 17.07
CA ALA A 24 -26.25 34.66 17.69
C ALA A 24 -26.02 34.17 19.13
N LYS A 25 -26.64 34.86 20.11
CA LYS A 25 -26.44 34.59 21.54
C LYS A 25 -27.76 34.63 22.31
N VAL A 26 -27.86 33.77 23.32
CA VAL A 26 -28.90 33.86 24.34
C VAL A 26 -28.46 34.93 25.35
N CYS A 27 -29.24 35.99 25.49
CA CYS A 27 -28.91 37.12 26.36
C CYS A 27 -29.88 37.21 27.54
N PHE A 28 -29.32 37.41 28.73
CA PHE A 28 -30.04 37.56 29.99
C PHE A 28 -29.92 39.01 30.46
N TYR A 29 -31.05 39.64 30.77
CA TYR A 29 -31.14 41.08 31.02
C TYR A 29 -31.60 41.39 32.44
N GLU A 30 -31.07 42.47 33.01
CA GLU A 30 -31.42 42.95 34.35
C GLU A 30 -32.86 43.48 34.42
N LEU A 31 -33.39 44.01 33.31
CA LEU A 31 -34.72 44.61 33.25
C LEU A 31 -35.64 43.87 32.28
N ALA A 32 -36.94 44.09 32.46
CA ALA A 32 -37.96 43.69 31.49
C ALA A 32 -37.70 44.31 30.10
N ASP A 33 -38.31 43.70 29.07
CA ASP A 33 -38.24 44.18 27.68
C ASP A 33 -36.80 44.29 27.12
N PHE A 34 -35.91 43.40 27.57
CA PHE A 34 -34.51 43.28 27.13
C PHE A 34 -33.67 44.54 27.40
N GLY A 35 -34.00 45.25 28.48
CA GLY A 35 -33.30 46.46 28.91
C GLY A 35 -32.27 46.23 30.02
N GLY A 36 -31.44 47.25 30.27
CA GLY A 36 -30.44 47.25 31.36
C GLY A 36 -29.12 46.57 30.98
N GLU A 37 -28.31 46.26 31.99
CA GLU A 37 -27.11 45.45 31.79
C GLU A 37 -27.51 44.05 31.32
N SER A 38 -26.64 43.41 30.53
CA SER A 38 -26.86 42.04 30.05
C SER A 38 -25.58 41.24 29.98
N PHE A 39 -25.71 39.92 30.10
CA PHE A 39 -24.68 38.99 29.67
C PHE A 39 -25.29 38.00 28.67
N CYS A 40 -24.45 37.52 27.76
CA CYS A 40 -24.89 36.71 26.64
C CYS A 40 -24.01 35.46 26.54
N SER A 41 -24.62 34.36 26.11
CA SER A 41 -23.94 33.08 25.93
C SER A 41 -24.23 32.49 24.56
N THR A 42 -23.18 31.95 23.93
CA THR A 42 -23.24 31.33 22.59
C THR A 42 -23.72 29.88 22.65
N GLU A 43 -23.92 29.25 21.49
CA GLU A 43 -24.30 27.85 21.43
C GLU A 43 -23.31 26.92 22.15
N SER A 44 -23.80 25.85 22.78
CA SER A 44 -23.00 24.92 23.59
C SER A 44 -22.39 25.48 24.88
N GLU A 45 -22.51 26.78 25.18
CA GLU A 45 -22.09 27.32 26.47
C GLU A 45 -22.99 26.85 27.61
N SER A 46 -22.38 26.65 28.77
CA SER A 46 -23.10 26.32 30.00
C SER A 46 -22.40 26.92 31.19
N GLN A 47 -23.18 27.29 32.21
CA GLN A 47 -22.66 27.80 33.47
C GLN A 47 -23.22 26.96 34.61
N SER A 48 -22.35 26.13 35.21
CA SER A 48 -22.71 25.22 36.30
C SER A 48 -22.96 25.94 37.62
N ILE A 49 -22.34 27.10 37.86
CA ILE A 49 -22.60 27.93 39.03
C ILE A 49 -22.72 29.36 38.56
N TYR A 50 -23.93 29.89 38.58
CA TYR A 50 -24.19 31.27 38.24
C TYR A 50 -24.28 32.13 39.51
N ASN A 51 -23.29 33.00 39.74
CA ASN A 51 -23.21 33.93 40.89
C ASN A 51 -22.59 35.30 40.47
N GLY A 52 -22.84 35.74 39.23
CA GLY A 52 -22.09 36.83 38.57
C GLY A 52 -22.77 38.20 38.56
N GLY A 53 -23.06 38.81 39.72
CA GLY A 53 -23.54 40.21 39.81
C GLY A 53 -25.00 40.47 39.41
N PHE A 54 -25.65 39.49 38.80
CA PHE A 54 -27.06 39.46 38.39
C PHE A 54 -27.91 38.47 39.22
N ASP A 55 -27.39 38.05 40.37
CA ASP A 55 -28.07 37.14 41.31
C ASP A 55 -29.48 37.68 41.64
N ASN A 56 -30.51 36.93 41.24
CA ASN A 56 -31.93 37.30 41.40
C ASN A 56 -32.34 38.62 40.72
N LYS A 57 -31.74 38.92 39.57
CA LYS A 57 -32.03 40.15 38.80
C LYS A 57 -32.41 39.90 37.34
N ILE A 58 -32.57 38.66 36.90
CA ILE A 58 -32.95 38.37 35.51
C ILE A 58 -34.45 38.63 35.33
N GLU A 59 -34.78 39.66 34.56
CA GLU A 59 -36.17 40.06 34.28
C GLU A 59 -36.61 39.82 32.83
N SER A 60 -35.67 39.59 31.92
CA SER A 60 -35.98 39.08 30.57
C SER A 60 -34.82 38.28 29.98
N ILE A 61 -35.15 37.35 29.08
CA ILE A 61 -34.17 36.51 28.38
C ILE A 61 -34.53 36.51 26.90
N SER A 62 -33.58 36.93 26.06
CA SER A 62 -33.67 36.85 24.60
C SER A 62 -33.07 35.53 24.13
N VAL A 63 -33.83 34.75 23.35
CA VAL A 63 -33.44 33.48 22.76
C VAL A 63 -33.58 33.60 21.24
N PRO A 64 -32.47 33.57 20.48
CA PRO A 64 -32.51 33.61 19.02
C PRO A 64 -33.33 32.45 18.43
N PRO A 65 -33.94 32.63 17.23
CA PRO A 65 -34.74 31.58 16.63
C PRO A 65 -33.96 30.27 16.48
N GLY A 66 -34.56 29.18 16.97
CA GLY A 66 -34.02 27.82 16.91
C GLY A 66 -32.87 27.51 17.88
N MET A 67 -32.46 28.46 18.74
CA MET A 67 -31.68 28.15 19.93
C MET A 67 -32.57 27.62 21.06
N VAL A 68 -32.00 26.79 21.92
CA VAL A 68 -32.69 26.22 23.08
C VAL A 68 -31.83 26.40 24.32
N VAL A 69 -32.39 26.97 25.37
CA VAL A 69 -31.72 27.14 26.67
C VAL A 69 -32.49 26.38 27.74
N THR A 70 -31.77 25.59 28.53
CA THR A 70 -32.29 24.92 29.72
C THR A 70 -31.78 25.63 30.97
N LEU A 71 -32.71 26.09 31.79
CA LEU A 71 -32.48 26.80 33.04
C LEU A 71 -32.75 25.87 34.22
N TYR A 72 -31.92 25.97 35.26
CA TYR A 72 -32.00 25.15 36.46
C TYR A 72 -32.11 26.02 37.70
N ASP A 73 -32.95 25.58 38.65
CA ASP A 73 -33.06 26.24 39.95
C ASP A 73 -31.99 25.82 40.97
N GLY A 74 -31.21 24.79 40.66
CA GLY A 74 -30.04 24.37 41.44
C GLY A 74 -28.73 24.77 40.75
N VAL A 75 -27.63 24.64 41.51
CA VAL A 75 -26.27 24.67 40.97
C VAL A 75 -25.91 23.32 40.35
N ASN A 76 -24.88 23.29 39.52
CA ASN A 76 -24.38 22.12 38.79
C ASN A 76 -25.47 21.39 38.01
N PHE A 77 -26.37 22.15 37.36
CA PHE A 77 -27.46 21.60 36.53
C PHE A 77 -28.42 20.67 37.31
N SER A 78 -28.59 20.94 38.61
CA SER A 78 -29.47 20.18 39.50
C SER A 78 -30.80 20.89 39.73
N GLY A 79 -31.74 20.20 40.39
CA GLY A 79 -33.04 20.77 40.74
C GLY A 79 -34.07 20.73 39.61
N ARG A 80 -35.02 21.66 39.63
CA ARG A 80 -36.06 21.79 38.61
C ARG A 80 -35.48 22.43 37.35
N LYS A 81 -35.73 21.80 36.21
CA LYS A 81 -35.34 22.32 34.89
C LYS A 81 -36.52 22.92 34.12
N THR A 82 -36.25 24.00 33.40
CA THR A 82 -37.19 24.61 32.45
C THR A 82 -36.47 24.92 31.15
N THR A 83 -37.05 24.50 30.02
CA THR A 83 -36.47 24.70 28.69
C THR A 83 -37.19 25.82 27.96
N LEU A 84 -36.45 26.78 27.43
CA LEU A 84 -36.95 27.91 26.65
C LEU A 84 -36.46 27.79 25.20
N LYS A 85 -37.36 28.08 24.26
CA LYS A 85 -37.10 28.10 22.81
C LYS A 85 -37.35 29.46 22.16
N ASN A 86 -37.92 30.39 22.92
CA ASN A 86 -38.32 31.71 22.49
C ASN A 86 -38.02 32.69 23.62
N ASP A 87 -38.06 33.98 23.30
CA ASP A 87 -37.90 35.04 24.28
C ASP A 87 -38.91 34.92 25.42
N ILE A 88 -38.47 35.30 26.61
CA ILE A 88 -39.32 35.35 27.79
C ILE A 88 -39.11 36.67 28.53
N ASN A 89 -40.22 37.27 28.97
CA ASN A 89 -40.21 38.51 29.74
C ASN A 89 -40.66 38.27 31.20
N LEU A 90 -40.64 39.31 32.03
CA LEU A 90 -40.82 39.24 33.48
C LEU A 90 -42.11 38.51 33.90
N GLN A 91 -43.22 38.78 33.22
CA GLN A 91 -44.51 38.16 33.54
C GLN A 91 -44.48 36.65 33.29
N GLN A 92 -43.85 36.23 32.19
CA GLN A 92 -43.73 34.82 31.83
C GLN A 92 -42.70 34.10 32.72
N LEU A 93 -41.61 34.77 33.10
CA LEU A 93 -40.65 34.25 34.09
C LEU A 93 -41.31 33.99 35.44
N LYS A 94 -42.18 34.90 35.90
CA LYS A 94 -42.97 34.74 37.13
C LYS A 94 -43.97 33.59 37.02
N SER A 95 -44.69 33.48 35.91
CA SER A 95 -45.65 32.37 35.70
C SER A 95 -44.97 31.00 35.58
N SER A 96 -43.72 30.97 35.12
CA SER A 96 -42.92 29.75 34.97
C SER A 96 -42.12 29.37 36.23
N ASP A 97 -42.29 30.11 37.34
CA ASP A 97 -41.56 29.91 38.60
C ASP A 97 -40.03 29.98 38.46
N LEU A 98 -39.54 30.74 37.48
CA LEU A 98 -38.12 30.94 37.19
C LEU A 98 -37.57 32.26 37.75
N TYR A 99 -38.45 33.21 38.05
CA TYR A 99 -38.05 34.51 38.58
C TYR A 99 -37.30 34.36 39.91
N ASN A 100 -36.09 34.93 39.99
CA ASN A 100 -35.19 34.86 41.14
C ASN A 100 -34.85 33.44 41.61
N LYS A 101 -34.79 32.52 40.66
CA LYS A 101 -34.50 31.10 40.94
C LYS A 101 -33.46 30.49 40.03
N ILE A 102 -33.00 31.17 38.98
CA ILE A 102 -32.03 30.62 38.01
C ILE A 102 -30.63 30.58 38.65
N ASN A 103 -30.08 29.37 38.85
CA ASN A 103 -28.78 29.16 39.49
C ASN A 103 -27.75 28.45 38.58
N SER A 104 -28.21 27.81 37.51
CA SER A 104 -27.35 27.33 36.41
C SER A 104 -28.13 27.26 35.10
N TYR A 105 -27.43 27.27 33.97
CA TYR A 105 -28.05 27.16 32.65
C TYR A 105 -27.16 26.40 31.66
N GLN A 106 -27.78 25.82 30.64
CA GLN A 106 -27.12 25.13 29.54
C GLN A 106 -27.79 25.50 28.23
N ILE A 107 -27.01 25.93 27.26
CA ILE A 107 -27.48 26.17 25.89
C ILE A 107 -27.23 24.90 25.08
N GLU A 108 -28.26 24.40 24.41
CA GLU A 108 -28.11 23.24 23.52
C GLU A 108 -27.25 23.64 22.30
N PRO A 109 -26.42 22.74 21.77
CA PRO A 109 -25.70 23.01 20.52
C PRO A 109 -26.70 23.32 19.40
N ALA A 110 -26.41 24.34 18.60
CA ALA A 110 -27.24 24.76 17.47
C ALA A 110 -26.37 25.29 16.33
N ILE A 111 -26.78 25.01 15.10
CA ILE A 111 -26.11 25.48 13.89
C ILE A 111 -26.70 26.82 13.50
N CYS A 112 -25.89 27.87 13.36
CA CYS A 112 -26.37 29.21 13.04
C CYS A 112 -26.00 29.63 11.62
N PHE A 113 -27.00 30.12 10.87
CA PHE A 113 -26.88 30.55 9.48
C PHE A 113 -27.01 32.06 9.42
N TYR A 114 -26.09 32.73 8.72
CA TYR A 114 -25.91 34.18 8.74
C TYR A 114 -26.05 34.79 7.35
N THR A 115 -26.61 36.00 7.26
CA THR A 115 -26.81 36.73 5.99
C THR A 115 -25.57 37.47 5.49
N GLU A 116 -24.55 37.62 6.34
CA GLU A 116 -23.26 38.19 5.95
C GLU A 116 -22.11 37.20 6.22
N ASP A 117 -20.94 37.49 5.67
CA ASP A 117 -19.76 36.65 5.88
C ASP A 117 -19.19 36.83 7.30
N ASN A 118 -18.30 35.93 7.73
CA ASN A 118 -17.66 35.96 9.05
C ASN A 118 -18.66 35.95 10.23
N PHE A 119 -19.80 35.27 10.05
CA PHE A 119 -20.83 35.04 11.07
C PHE A 119 -21.48 36.34 11.57
N GLN A 120 -21.75 37.26 10.63
CA GLN A 120 -22.34 38.58 10.89
C GLN A 120 -23.71 38.74 10.22
N GLY A 121 -24.42 39.81 10.57
CA GLY A 121 -25.73 40.14 10.02
C GLY A 121 -26.86 39.39 10.70
N ASP A 122 -28.00 39.31 10.02
CA ASP A 122 -29.17 38.58 10.53
C ASP A 122 -28.88 37.08 10.57
N SER A 123 -29.44 36.38 11.56
CA SER A 123 -29.18 34.96 11.76
C SER A 123 -30.39 34.16 12.19
N THR A 124 -30.35 32.87 11.90
CA THR A 124 -31.29 31.88 12.42
C THR A 124 -30.51 30.62 12.73
N CYS A 125 -30.78 30.02 13.89
CA CYS A 125 -30.10 28.82 14.33
C CYS A 125 -31.03 27.60 14.24
N LEU A 126 -30.46 26.40 14.22
CA LEU A 126 -31.16 25.13 14.24
C LEU A 126 -30.51 24.19 15.24
N ALA A 127 -31.26 23.81 16.26
CA ALA A 127 -30.91 22.70 17.15
C ALA A 127 -31.03 21.34 16.43
N ALA A 128 -30.55 20.28 17.07
CA ALA A 128 -30.56 18.93 16.51
C ALA A 128 -31.95 18.49 16.02
N ASN A 129 -32.00 17.90 14.82
CA ASN A 129 -33.21 17.42 14.13
C ASN A 129 -34.19 18.52 13.70
N GLN A 130 -33.80 19.79 13.76
CA GLN A 130 -34.57 20.87 13.15
C GLN A 130 -34.20 21.02 11.67
N GLN A 131 -35.19 21.44 10.89
CA GLN A 131 -35.06 21.68 9.46
C GLN A 131 -35.97 22.84 9.04
N ILE A 132 -35.56 23.59 8.02
CA ILE A 132 -36.34 24.68 7.43
C ILE A 132 -36.22 24.60 5.91
N ASP A 133 -37.36 24.67 5.23
CA ASP A 133 -37.48 25.05 3.82
C ASP A 133 -37.70 26.56 3.73
N LEU A 134 -36.70 27.31 3.27
CA LEU A 134 -36.69 28.78 3.30
C LEU A 134 -37.73 29.39 2.34
N TYR A 135 -38.26 28.61 1.41
CA TYR A 135 -39.28 29.05 0.48
C TYR A 135 -40.69 28.83 1.05
N HIS A 136 -40.96 27.66 1.64
CA HIS A 136 -42.30 27.25 2.07
C HIS A 136 -42.58 27.44 3.57
N ASP A 137 -41.57 27.30 4.43
CA ASP A 137 -41.76 27.33 5.89
C ASP A 137 -41.75 28.75 6.49
N THR A 138 -41.67 29.78 5.64
CA THR A 138 -41.82 31.19 6.06
C THR A 138 -43.17 31.45 6.74
N GLU A 139 -44.21 30.65 6.45
CA GLU A 139 -45.54 30.76 7.05
C GLU A 139 -45.72 30.00 8.39
N VAL A 140 -44.84 29.04 8.74
CA VAL A 140 -45.03 28.09 9.86
C VAL A 140 -44.55 28.64 11.22
N ILE A 141 -43.96 29.83 11.27
CA ILE A 141 -43.38 30.44 12.49
C ILE A 141 -44.41 31.19 13.35
N LEU A 142 -45.70 31.03 13.02
CA LEU A 142 -46.81 31.54 13.83
C LEU A 142 -46.96 30.86 15.20
N GLU A 143 -46.22 29.77 15.50
CA GLU A 143 -46.22 29.12 16.83
C GLU A 143 -45.20 29.71 17.83
N SER A 144 -44.27 30.59 17.40
CA SER A 144 -43.20 31.16 18.25
C SER A 144 -43.38 32.64 18.62
N ASN A 145 -44.57 33.22 18.39
CA ASN A 145 -44.87 34.66 18.62
C ASN A 145 -43.97 35.65 17.84
N ARG A 146 -43.10 35.19 16.92
CA ARG A 146 -42.28 36.05 16.05
C ARG A 146 -42.89 36.06 14.64
N HIS A 147 -43.00 37.26 14.05
CA HIS A 147 -43.76 37.45 12.80
C HIS A 147 -42.95 37.27 11.50
N VAL A 148 -41.61 37.19 11.55
CA VAL A 148 -40.74 37.15 10.35
C VAL A 148 -39.47 36.33 10.62
N LEU A 149 -39.06 35.47 9.69
CA LEU A 149 -37.72 34.85 9.68
C LEU A 149 -36.64 35.91 9.40
N PRO A 150 -35.60 36.03 10.23
CA PRO A 150 -34.49 36.95 9.97
C PRO A 150 -33.73 36.61 8.68
N ILE A 151 -33.68 35.34 8.28
CA ILE A 151 -33.01 34.89 7.06
C ILE A 151 -34.03 34.63 5.94
N HIS A 152 -33.65 34.96 4.71
CA HIS A 152 -34.48 34.74 3.51
C HIS A 152 -33.89 33.64 2.64
N ASN A 153 -34.69 33.16 1.68
CA ASN A 153 -34.20 32.27 0.64
C ASN A 153 -32.96 32.87 -0.04
N ASP A 154 -31.95 32.03 -0.30
CA ASP A 154 -30.71 32.43 -0.97
C ASP A 154 -29.89 33.53 -0.25
N SER A 155 -30.20 33.87 1.00
CA SER A 155 -29.50 34.95 1.71
C SER A 155 -28.29 34.49 2.52
N ILE A 156 -28.06 33.18 2.68
CA ILE A 156 -27.03 32.64 3.56
C ILE A 156 -25.62 32.87 2.99
N LYS A 157 -24.74 33.46 3.79
CA LYS A 157 -23.35 33.81 3.46
C LYS A 157 -22.33 33.16 4.37
N SER A 158 -22.66 32.85 5.61
CA SER A 158 -21.78 32.06 6.48
C SER A 158 -22.57 31.18 7.44
N ILE A 159 -21.94 30.11 7.93
CA ILE A 159 -22.58 29.08 8.75
C ILE A 159 -21.64 28.69 9.88
N LYS A 160 -22.10 28.83 11.13
CA LYS A 160 -21.39 28.40 12.33
C LYS A 160 -21.91 27.04 12.77
N ILE A 161 -21.02 26.05 12.88
CA ILE A 161 -21.32 24.66 13.20
C ILE A 161 -20.52 24.27 14.46
N PRO A 162 -21.18 24.02 15.60
CA PRO A 162 -20.50 23.57 16.81
C PRO A 162 -19.99 22.13 16.68
N GLN A 163 -19.00 21.76 17.50
CA GLN A 163 -18.45 20.41 17.52
C GLN A 163 -19.55 19.37 17.78
N GLY A 164 -19.54 18.27 17.02
CA GLY A 164 -20.53 17.21 17.15
C GLY A 164 -21.85 17.47 16.41
N MET A 165 -21.97 18.59 15.68
CA MET A 165 -23.10 18.86 14.81
C MET A 165 -22.75 18.79 13.33
N LEU A 166 -23.77 18.53 12.51
CA LEU A 166 -23.69 18.43 11.06
C LEU A 166 -24.82 19.22 10.43
N ALA A 167 -24.48 20.16 9.54
CA ALA A 167 -25.44 20.87 8.71
C ALA A 167 -25.61 20.16 7.37
N LYS A 168 -26.83 20.06 6.84
CA LYS A 168 -27.05 19.76 5.42
C LYS A 168 -27.68 20.97 4.77
N ILE A 169 -27.00 21.52 3.76
CA ILE A 169 -27.47 22.64 2.96
C ILE A 169 -27.89 22.15 1.57
N TYR A 170 -29.07 22.55 1.12
CA TYR A 170 -29.68 22.10 -0.12
C TYR A 170 -29.86 23.28 -1.06
N LYS A 171 -29.57 23.03 -2.34
CA LYS A 171 -29.78 24.01 -3.41
C LYS A 171 -31.26 24.11 -3.81
N ASN A 172 -32.00 23.02 -3.60
CA ASN A 172 -33.40 22.92 -3.96
C ASN A 172 -34.27 22.71 -2.71
N ASP A 173 -35.49 23.23 -2.78
CA ASP A 173 -36.57 23.06 -1.82
C ASP A 173 -36.86 21.59 -1.52
N ASN A 174 -37.66 21.34 -0.47
CA ASN A 174 -38.08 20.01 -0.03
C ASN A 174 -36.90 19.06 0.23
N PHE A 175 -35.74 19.61 0.57
CA PHE A 175 -34.52 18.86 0.89
C PHE A 175 -34.07 17.92 -0.23
N THR A 176 -34.16 18.39 -1.48
CA THR A 176 -33.80 17.62 -2.67
C THR A 176 -32.38 17.92 -3.15
N LEU A 177 -31.76 16.96 -3.85
CA LEU A 177 -30.41 17.12 -4.39
C LEU A 177 -30.33 18.30 -5.39
N PRO A 178 -29.18 18.99 -5.51
CA PRO A 178 -27.91 18.72 -4.81
C PRO A 178 -27.86 19.30 -3.39
N PHE A 179 -27.12 18.62 -2.51
CA PHE A 179 -26.83 19.06 -1.14
C PHE A 179 -25.36 18.85 -0.80
N TYR A 180 -24.88 19.53 0.24
CA TYR A 180 -23.62 19.25 0.92
C TYR A 180 -23.83 19.08 2.41
N ALA A 181 -23.10 18.15 3.00
CA ALA A 181 -22.99 18.00 4.46
C ALA A 181 -21.75 18.74 4.96
N LEU A 182 -21.92 19.53 6.01
CA LEU A 182 -20.90 20.39 6.61
C LEU A 182 -20.74 20.04 8.07
N THR A 183 -19.51 19.86 8.53
CA THR A 183 -19.17 19.61 9.95
C THR A 183 -18.34 20.72 10.56
N GLU A 184 -17.99 21.73 9.76
CA GLU A 184 -17.08 22.82 10.12
C GLU A 184 -17.74 24.17 9.79
N ASN A 185 -17.30 25.21 10.50
CA ASN A 185 -17.67 26.58 10.19
C ASN A 185 -17.36 26.91 8.73
N THR A 186 -18.32 27.51 8.03
CA THR A 186 -18.27 27.74 6.59
C THR A 186 -18.43 29.23 6.28
N THR A 187 -17.49 29.79 5.53
CA THR A 187 -17.48 31.20 5.08
C THR A 187 -18.06 31.37 3.69
N ASP A 188 -18.28 32.61 3.27
CA ASP A 188 -18.81 32.96 1.95
C ASP A 188 -17.93 32.42 0.80
N ASN A 189 -16.60 32.46 0.97
CA ASN A 189 -15.65 31.89 0.01
C ASN A 189 -15.84 30.38 -0.16
N SER A 190 -16.02 29.66 0.96
CA SER A 190 -16.27 28.21 0.93
C SER A 190 -17.61 27.90 0.27
N LEU A 191 -18.67 28.67 0.55
CA LEU A 191 -19.97 28.51 -0.11
C LEU A 191 -19.91 28.81 -1.60
N LYS A 192 -19.13 29.80 -2.04
CA LYS A 192 -18.86 30.08 -3.46
C LYS A 192 -18.17 28.91 -4.13
N ALA A 193 -17.14 28.33 -3.52
CA ALA A 193 -16.42 27.17 -4.05
C ALA A 193 -17.31 25.91 -4.17
N LEU A 194 -18.35 25.82 -3.34
CA LEU A 194 -19.36 24.76 -3.39
C LEU A 194 -20.51 25.03 -4.37
N ASP A 195 -20.55 26.19 -5.02
CA ASP A 195 -21.68 26.67 -5.83
C ASP A 195 -23.00 26.79 -5.03
N MET A 196 -22.90 27.08 -3.72
CA MET A 196 -24.03 27.25 -2.78
C MET A 196 -24.29 28.71 -2.41
N ASN A 197 -23.42 29.63 -2.80
CA ASN A 197 -23.63 31.05 -2.51
C ASN A 197 -24.84 31.62 -3.28
N ASN A 198 -25.78 32.24 -2.56
CA ASN A 198 -27.07 32.68 -3.10
C ASN A 198 -27.94 31.59 -3.72
N GLU A 199 -27.79 30.35 -3.25
CA GLU A 199 -28.49 29.20 -3.83
C GLU A 199 -29.06 28.28 -2.75
N ILE A 200 -28.90 28.59 -1.46
CA ILE A 200 -29.37 27.74 -0.37
C ILE A 200 -30.85 28.02 -0.12
N THR A 201 -31.66 26.98 -0.30
CA THR A 201 -33.12 27.05 -0.22
C THR A 201 -33.71 26.14 0.86
N SER A 202 -32.97 25.14 1.33
CA SER A 202 -33.37 24.34 2.50
C SER A 202 -32.17 23.94 3.35
N ILE A 203 -32.38 23.82 4.65
CA ILE A 203 -31.34 23.58 5.66
C ILE A 203 -31.79 22.56 6.71
N LYS A 204 -30.86 21.72 7.17
CA LYS A 204 -31.07 20.77 8.29
C LYS A 204 -29.91 20.81 9.26
N ALA A 205 -30.20 20.62 10.55
CA ALA A 205 -29.22 20.39 11.59
C ALA A 205 -29.38 18.99 12.20
N GLU A 206 -28.27 18.26 12.31
CA GLU A 206 -28.22 16.90 12.84
C GLU A 206 -27.07 16.79 13.85
N GLU A 207 -27.20 15.89 14.83
CA GLU A 207 -26.07 15.46 15.66
C GLU A 207 -25.24 14.41 14.93
N ILE A 208 -23.92 14.49 15.04
CA ILE A 208 -23.03 13.46 14.50
C ILE A 208 -23.17 12.19 15.34
N LYS A 209 -23.73 11.13 14.72
CA LYS A 209 -23.86 9.78 15.28
C LYS A 209 -23.30 8.73 14.31
N GLY A 210 -22.50 7.79 14.79
CA GLY A 210 -21.69 6.88 13.98
C GLY A 210 -20.97 7.60 12.85
N LEU A 211 -21.14 7.09 11.63
CA LEU A 211 -20.69 7.70 10.38
C LEU A 211 -21.80 8.59 9.77
N SER A 212 -21.92 9.85 10.22
CA SER A 212 -22.97 10.78 9.74
C SER A 212 -22.62 11.62 8.50
N CYS A 213 -21.32 11.89 8.24
CA CYS A 213 -20.88 12.64 7.05
C CYS A 213 -20.47 11.69 5.91
N ASP A 214 -21.37 10.79 5.52
CA ASP A 214 -21.07 9.66 4.63
C ASP A 214 -21.33 9.94 3.14
N LYS A 215 -21.95 11.08 2.81
CA LYS A 215 -22.30 11.52 1.45
C LYS A 215 -22.06 13.02 1.26
N ARG A 216 -21.35 13.38 0.18
CA ARG A 216 -21.09 14.78 -0.21
C ARG A 216 -20.67 15.65 0.99
N CYS A 217 -19.79 15.11 1.81
CA CYS A 217 -19.22 15.81 2.95
C CYS A 217 -18.18 16.82 2.41
N ALA A 218 -18.36 18.11 2.72
CA ALA A 218 -17.39 19.12 2.36
C ALA A 218 -16.44 19.34 3.55
N ILE A 219 -15.17 19.01 3.34
CA ILE A 219 -14.09 19.13 4.31
C ILE A 219 -13.38 20.45 4.03
N ILE A 220 -13.52 21.40 4.95
CA ILE A 220 -12.93 22.73 4.82
C ILE A 220 -11.49 22.69 5.32
N ASN A 221 -11.27 22.24 6.55
CA ASN A 221 -9.93 22.09 7.13
C ASN A 221 -9.63 20.63 7.49
N SER A 222 -10.49 19.99 8.26
CA SER A 222 -10.24 18.61 8.69
C SER A 222 -11.52 17.86 9.04
N TYR A 223 -11.51 16.55 8.76
CA TYR A 223 -12.59 15.65 9.14
C TYR A 223 -12.03 14.35 9.73
N ASP A 224 -12.52 14.01 10.91
CA ASP A 224 -12.08 12.85 11.68
C ASP A 224 -13.17 11.77 11.69
N ILE A 225 -12.78 10.56 11.28
CA ILE A 225 -13.66 9.38 11.34
C ILE A 225 -13.21 8.53 12.53
N ASN A 226 -14.00 8.57 13.61
CA ASN A 226 -13.80 7.70 14.77
C ASN A 226 -14.24 6.27 14.47
N LEU A 227 -13.27 5.36 14.38
CA LEU A 227 -13.52 3.99 13.94
C LEU A 227 -14.26 3.16 15.00
N LEU A 228 -13.96 3.38 16.29
CA LEU A 228 -14.67 2.71 17.38
C LEU A 228 -16.17 3.04 17.35
N PHE A 229 -16.49 4.32 17.20
CA PHE A 229 -17.88 4.77 17.13
C PHE A 229 -18.56 4.40 15.80
N GLY A 230 -17.83 4.44 14.68
CA GLY A 230 -18.34 4.07 13.37
C GLY A 230 -18.67 2.58 13.24
N PHE A 231 -17.82 1.69 13.77
CA PHE A 231 -18.06 0.25 13.76
C PHE A 231 -18.95 -0.22 14.92
N GLY A 232 -18.98 0.50 16.03
CA GLY A 232 -19.78 0.15 17.21
C GLY A 232 -19.43 -1.23 17.75
N GLU A 233 -20.45 -2.05 18.02
CA GLU A 233 -20.29 -3.42 18.55
C GLU A 233 -19.49 -4.36 17.64
N TYR A 234 -19.39 -4.05 16.34
CA TYR A 234 -18.68 -4.88 15.36
C TYR A 234 -17.17 -4.68 15.37
N TRP A 235 -16.65 -3.66 16.07
CA TRP A 235 -15.21 -3.43 16.19
C TRP A 235 -14.52 -4.61 16.90
N ASP A 236 -15.06 -5.04 18.03
CA ASP A 236 -14.47 -6.10 18.86
C ASP A 236 -14.95 -7.52 18.47
N ASP A 237 -15.76 -7.65 17.41
CA ASP A 237 -16.25 -8.96 16.97
C ASP A 237 -15.12 -9.78 16.33
N VAL A 238 -14.68 -10.82 17.05
CA VAL A 238 -13.59 -11.73 16.64
C VAL A 238 -13.89 -12.51 15.36
N ARG A 239 -15.16 -12.58 14.92
CA ARG A 239 -15.55 -13.20 13.65
C ARG A 239 -15.24 -12.27 12.47
N LEU A 240 -15.24 -10.96 12.69
CA LEU A 240 -15.00 -9.92 11.67
C LEU A 240 -13.54 -9.47 11.72
N LEU A 241 -12.69 -10.25 11.07
CA LEU A 241 -11.25 -10.10 11.12
C LEU A 241 -10.74 -8.93 10.27
N ASN A 242 -11.35 -8.70 9.11
CA ASN A 242 -10.98 -7.63 8.20
C ASN A 242 -11.99 -6.51 8.31
N LYS A 243 -11.60 -5.36 8.87
CA LYS A 243 -12.42 -4.14 8.91
C LYS A 243 -11.98 -3.22 7.79
N GLN A 244 -12.90 -2.62 7.07
CA GLN A 244 -12.63 -1.90 5.84
C GLN A 244 -13.28 -0.52 5.86
N VAL A 245 -12.53 0.50 5.47
CA VAL A 245 -12.99 1.88 5.27
C VAL A 245 -12.83 2.19 3.79
N LEU A 246 -13.92 2.59 3.15
CA LEU A 246 -13.88 3.12 1.79
C LEU A 246 -14.10 4.62 1.84
N LEU A 247 -13.17 5.39 1.27
CA LEU A 247 -13.27 6.83 1.06
C LEU A 247 -13.30 7.12 -0.43
N VAL A 248 -14.23 7.96 -0.90
CA VAL A 248 -14.35 8.36 -2.30
C VAL A 248 -14.36 9.88 -2.40
N PHE A 249 -13.34 10.45 -3.02
CA PHE A 249 -13.19 11.89 -3.21
C PHE A 249 -13.54 12.29 -4.65
N ASN A 250 -14.28 13.40 -4.80
CA ASN A 250 -14.48 14.01 -6.12
C ASN A 250 -13.22 14.77 -6.53
N THR A 251 -12.72 14.53 -7.73
CA THR A 251 -11.51 15.17 -8.26
C THR A 251 -11.88 16.16 -9.36
N LYS A 252 -12.56 17.26 -9.00
CA LYS A 252 -12.88 18.34 -9.94
C LYS A 252 -11.57 18.96 -10.48
N GLY A 253 -11.57 19.41 -11.73
CA GLY A 253 -10.40 20.06 -12.33
C GLY A 253 -9.18 19.15 -12.51
N MET A 254 -9.40 17.84 -12.66
CA MET A 254 -8.31 16.85 -12.84
C MET A 254 -7.35 16.73 -11.64
N GLY A 255 -7.72 17.30 -10.48
CA GLY A 255 -6.92 17.21 -9.26
C GLY A 255 -5.63 18.03 -9.25
N GLU A 256 -5.46 18.96 -10.20
CA GLU A 256 -4.28 19.86 -10.25
C GLU A 256 -4.15 20.74 -9.00
N GLU A 257 -5.26 20.96 -8.30
CA GLU A 257 -5.36 21.76 -7.10
C GLU A 257 -5.60 20.92 -5.85
N ASP A 258 -5.56 19.58 -5.93
CA ASP A 258 -5.74 18.75 -4.75
C ASP A 258 -4.47 18.81 -3.88
N ASN A 259 -4.60 19.32 -2.67
CA ASN A 259 -3.57 19.25 -1.63
C ASN A 259 -4.22 18.84 -0.30
N TYR A 260 -4.11 17.56 0.05
CA TYR A 260 -4.68 17.02 1.29
C TYR A 260 -3.93 15.77 1.73
N ASP A 261 -4.09 15.38 3.00
CA ASP A 261 -3.58 14.12 3.51
C ASP A 261 -4.66 13.28 4.21
N ILE A 262 -4.41 11.97 4.24
CA ILE A 262 -5.18 10.99 4.99
C ILE A 262 -4.22 10.33 5.95
N LYS A 263 -4.36 10.62 7.24
CA LYS A 263 -3.57 10.01 8.31
C LYS A 263 -4.39 8.93 8.98
N LEU A 264 -3.86 7.72 8.99
CA LEU A 264 -4.41 6.64 9.79
C LEU A 264 -3.82 6.74 11.20
N PHE A 265 -4.61 6.34 12.20
CA PHE A 265 -4.16 6.06 13.57
C PHE A 265 -2.76 5.41 13.58
N SER A 266 -1.89 5.81 14.52
CA SER A 266 -0.57 5.20 14.85
C SER A 266 0.19 4.48 13.72
N GLY A 267 0.12 4.99 12.48
CA GLY A 267 0.30 4.16 11.30
C GLY A 267 0.59 4.96 10.03
N ALA A 268 0.22 4.39 8.89
CA ALA A 268 0.54 4.93 7.58
C ALA A 268 -0.25 6.20 7.24
N GLY A 269 0.35 7.03 6.41
CA GLY A 269 -0.29 8.22 5.86
C GLY A 269 -0.27 8.18 4.34
N VAL A 270 -1.25 8.85 3.74
CA VAL A 270 -1.29 9.13 2.30
C VAL A 270 -1.31 10.63 2.11
N ILE A 271 -0.38 11.15 1.31
CA ILE A 271 -0.32 12.56 0.92
C ILE A 271 -0.70 12.65 -0.55
N ILE A 272 -1.66 13.53 -0.86
CA ILE A 272 -2.14 13.78 -2.20
C ILE A 272 -1.77 15.22 -2.56
N ASN A 273 -1.03 15.39 -3.66
CA ASN A 273 -0.67 16.68 -4.20
C ASN A 273 -0.70 16.66 -5.74
N LYS A 274 -0.33 17.78 -6.38
CA LYS A 274 -0.23 17.90 -7.85
C LYS A 274 0.78 16.95 -8.50
N GLU A 275 1.80 16.50 -7.77
CA GLU A 275 2.91 15.68 -8.29
C GLU A 275 2.55 14.20 -8.26
N GLY A 276 1.70 13.77 -7.32
CA GLY A 276 1.27 12.39 -7.25
C GLY A 276 0.60 12.01 -5.93
N ILE A 277 0.52 10.70 -5.71
CA ILE A 277 0.00 10.07 -4.49
C ILE A 277 1.19 9.42 -3.78
N ILE A 278 1.44 9.84 -2.54
CA ILE A 278 2.59 9.40 -1.76
C ILE A 278 2.08 8.62 -0.55
N PHE A 279 2.47 7.35 -0.44
CA PHE A 279 2.21 6.55 0.76
C PHE A 279 3.44 6.55 1.65
N SER A 280 3.25 6.70 2.96
CA SER A 280 4.35 6.72 3.92
C SER A 280 4.05 5.93 5.17
N ASP A 281 5.06 5.30 5.77
CA ASP A 281 4.94 4.73 7.12
C ASP A 281 4.87 5.82 8.20
N HIS A 282 4.48 5.45 9.43
CA HIS A 282 4.33 6.40 10.54
C HIS A 282 5.58 7.23 10.83
N ARG A 283 6.78 6.65 10.59
CA ARG A 283 8.08 7.32 10.76
C ARG A 283 8.50 8.16 9.55
N MET A 284 7.74 8.15 8.47
CA MET A 284 8.05 8.75 7.17
C MET A 284 9.42 8.32 6.60
N VAL A 285 9.90 7.13 6.96
CA VAL A 285 11.17 6.57 6.48
C VAL A 285 10.96 5.92 5.12
N ASN A 286 9.89 5.12 4.98
CA ASN A 286 9.56 4.45 3.73
C ASN A 286 8.48 5.24 3.01
N LYS A 287 8.76 5.66 1.76
CA LYS A 287 7.82 6.41 0.92
C LYS A 287 7.67 5.74 -0.45
N PHE A 288 6.43 5.54 -0.87
CA PHE A 288 6.08 5.04 -2.20
C PHE A 288 5.39 6.14 -2.98
N TYR A 289 5.91 6.43 -4.17
CA TYR A 289 5.43 7.52 -5.02
C TYR A 289 4.72 6.94 -6.23
N PHE A 290 3.50 7.39 -6.48
CA PHE A 290 2.72 7.03 -7.65
C PHE A 290 2.33 8.28 -8.41
N GLU A 291 2.57 8.28 -9.72
CA GLU A 291 2.07 9.33 -10.59
C GLU A 291 0.55 9.25 -10.66
N ARG A 292 -0.10 10.41 -10.57
CA ARG A 292 -1.55 10.47 -10.60
C ARG A 292 -2.06 10.47 -12.04
N TYR A 293 -3.06 9.63 -12.33
CA TYR A 293 -3.75 9.70 -13.61
C TYR A 293 -4.59 10.99 -13.71
N LYS A 294 -4.25 11.85 -14.67
CA LYS A 294 -4.83 13.20 -14.82
C LYS A 294 -6.32 13.19 -15.17
N ASN A 295 -6.78 12.21 -15.95
CA ASN A 295 -8.17 12.15 -16.41
C ASN A 295 -9.02 11.25 -15.52
N SER A 296 -9.25 11.66 -14.27
CA SER A 296 -10.14 10.97 -13.31
C SER A 296 -11.18 11.94 -12.71
N ASP A 297 -12.38 11.43 -12.43
CA ASP A 297 -13.44 12.17 -11.72
C ASP A 297 -13.56 11.78 -10.25
N ASN A 298 -13.07 10.59 -9.87
CA ASN A 298 -13.00 10.16 -8.49
C ASN A 298 -11.66 9.50 -8.16
N LEU A 299 -11.13 9.83 -6.98
CA LEU A 299 -10.02 9.13 -6.33
C LEU A 299 -10.55 8.46 -5.07
N SER A 300 -10.44 7.14 -5.02
CA SER A 300 -10.97 6.33 -3.94
C SER A 300 -9.84 5.65 -3.18
N PHE A 301 -9.98 5.52 -1.87
CA PHE A 301 -9.07 4.77 -1.00
C PHE A 301 -9.82 3.64 -0.32
N ILE A 302 -9.27 2.44 -0.42
CA ILE A 302 -9.72 1.26 0.33
C ILE A 302 -8.67 1.01 1.41
N ILE A 303 -9.07 1.13 2.66
CA ILE A 303 -8.22 0.90 3.83
C ILE A 303 -8.75 -0.32 4.55
N GLN A 304 -7.95 -1.39 4.66
CA GLN A 304 -8.30 -2.59 5.40
C GLN A 304 -7.44 -2.72 6.65
N ILE A 305 -8.10 -2.76 7.78
CA ILE A 305 -7.54 -2.87 9.11
C ILE A 305 -7.71 -4.31 9.57
N LYS A 306 -6.59 -4.97 9.79
CA LYS A 306 -6.49 -6.28 10.42
C LYS A 306 -5.86 -6.12 11.79
N LYS A 307 -5.66 -7.22 12.52
CA LYS A 307 -5.14 -7.17 13.90
C LYS A 307 -3.79 -6.45 14.05
N ASP A 308 -2.83 -6.75 13.17
CA ASP A 308 -1.44 -6.29 13.29
C ASP A 308 -0.95 -5.51 12.05
N ASN A 309 -1.78 -5.42 11.00
CA ASN A 309 -1.43 -4.72 9.77
C ASN A 309 -2.61 -3.97 9.15
N VAL A 310 -2.28 -2.90 8.43
CA VAL A 310 -3.21 -2.06 7.68
C VAL A 310 -2.79 -2.05 6.23
N GLU A 311 -3.73 -2.36 5.34
CA GLU A 311 -3.52 -2.46 3.91
C GLU A 311 -4.26 -1.31 3.22
N ILE A 312 -3.59 -0.59 2.33
CA ILE A 312 -4.17 0.56 1.62
C ILE A 312 -4.01 0.36 0.11
N GLN A 313 -5.06 0.71 -0.64
CA GLN A 313 -5.03 0.79 -2.10
C GLN A 313 -5.81 2.03 -2.56
N TYR A 314 -5.30 2.75 -3.56
CA TYR A 314 -6.10 3.75 -4.25
C TYR A 314 -6.69 3.18 -5.55
N VAL A 315 -7.86 3.69 -5.93
CA VAL A 315 -8.55 3.40 -7.19
C VAL A 315 -9.01 4.70 -7.81
N GLN A 316 -8.55 4.98 -9.03
CA GLN A 316 -8.99 6.12 -9.82
C GLN A 316 -10.03 5.69 -10.84
N THR A 317 -11.09 6.49 -10.96
CA THR A 317 -12.16 6.24 -11.93
C THR A 317 -12.46 7.47 -12.77
N LEU A 318 -12.99 7.24 -13.96
CA LEU A 318 -13.57 8.25 -14.85
C LEU A 318 -14.92 7.76 -15.34
N LYS A 319 -16.00 8.50 -15.08
CA LYS A 319 -17.37 8.11 -15.44
C LYS A 319 -17.72 6.71 -14.93
N HIS A 320 -17.27 6.39 -13.71
CA HIS A 320 -17.39 5.07 -13.07
C HIS A 320 -16.65 3.92 -13.78
N GLN A 321 -15.69 4.20 -14.65
CA GLN A 321 -14.80 3.19 -15.23
C GLN A 321 -13.43 3.29 -14.58
N LEU A 322 -12.80 2.14 -14.29
CA LEU A 322 -11.43 2.10 -13.79
C LEU A 322 -10.46 2.73 -14.81
N VAL A 323 -9.66 3.70 -14.36
CA VAL A 323 -8.57 4.29 -15.17
C VAL A 323 -7.19 3.97 -14.60
N ASP A 324 -7.04 3.92 -13.28
CA ASP A 324 -5.78 3.58 -12.62
C ASP A 324 -6.00 2.95 -11.23
N VAL A 325 -5.05 2.16 -10.75
CA VAL A 325 -5.09 1.48 -9.45
C VAL A 325 -3.69 1.23 -8.93
N SER A 326 -3.47 1.47 -7.64
CA SER A 326 -2.19 1.15 -6.99
C SER A 326 -2.05 -0.35 -6.69
N PRO A 327 -0.82 -0.84 -6.48
CA PRO A 327 -0.65 -2.04 -5.67
C PRO A 327 -1.26 -1.83 -4.28
N ILE A 328 -1.53 -2.94 -3.61
CA ILE A 328 -1.91 -2.92 -2.20
C ILE A 328 -0.64 -2.75 -1.38
N ILE A 329 -0.65 -1.81 -0.46
CA ILE A 329 0.51 -1.52 0.38
C ILE A 329 0.17 -1.86 1.82
N SER A 330 0.90 -2.81 2.40
CA SER A 330 0.72 -3.24 3.80
C SER A 330 1.69 -2.53 4.72
N TYR A 331 1.18 -2.05 5.85
CA TYR A 331 1.94 -1.41 6.93
C TYR A 331 1.64 -2.08 8.27
N ASP A 332 2.64 -2.17 9.15
CA ASP A 332 2.46 -2.60 10.53
C ASP A 332 1.69 -1.52 11.30
N TRP A 333 0.76 -1.96 12.14
CA TRP A 333 0.15 -1.11 13.15
C TRP A 333 -0.13 -1.92 14.42
N SER A 334 -0.32 -1.22 15.52
CA SER A 334 -0.62 -1.84 16.81
C SER A 334 -1.58 -0.98 17.61
N ASP A 335 -2.60 -1.63 18.15
CA ASP A 335 -3.60 -1.06 19.06
C ASP A 335 -3.03 -0.74 20.47
N LYS A 336 -1.75 -1.06 20.72
CA LYS A 336 -1.10 -0.85 22.03
C LYS A 336 -0.61 0.58 22.28
N LEU A 337 -0.60 1.41 21.25
CA LEU A 337 -0.29 2.83 21.40
C LEU A 337 -1.60 3.50 21.84
N ASN A 338 -1.64 4.14 23.01
CA ASN A 338 -2.80 4.85 23.58
C ASN A 338 -3.24 6.08 22.73
N LEU A 339 -3.35 5.92 21.42
CA LEU A 339 -3.72 6.92 20.45
C LEU A 339 -5.16 6.67 20.00
N PRO A 340 -5.92 7.73 19.68
CA PRO A 340 -7.27 7.58 19.17
C PRO A 340 -7.28 6.81 17.83
N LEU A 341 -8.19 5.84 17.72
CA LEU A 341 -8.45 5.03 16.53
C LEU A 341 -9.27 5.82 15.51
N GLU A 342 -8.60 6.75 14.84
CA GLU A 342 -9.21 7.71 13.92
C GLU A 342 -8.55 7.68 12.54
N VAL A 343 -9.36 7.95 11.52
CA VAL A 343 -8.86 8.33 10.19
C VAL A 343 -9.07 9.84 10.06
N VAL A 344 -7.97 10.57 9.98
CA VAL A 344 -7.95 12.04 9.92
C VAL A 344 -7.70 12.45 8.49
N ILE A 345 -8.60 13.23 7.92
CA ILE A 345 -8.46 13.82 6.59
C ILE A 345 -8.18 15.30 6.76
N THR A 346 -7.01 15.77 6.34
CA THR A 346 -6.64 17.20 6.43
C THR A 346 -6.62 17.84 5.06
N ASN A 347 -7.45 18.85 4.85
CA ASN A 347 -7.48 19.66 3.64
C ASN A 347 -6.52 20.85 3.77
N TYR A 348 -5.57 20.97 2.85
CA TYR A 348 -4.62 22.09 2.80
C TYR A 348 -4.95 23.10 1.68
N ASN A 349 -6.08 22.92 1.01
CA ASN A 349 -6.53 23.82 -0.04
C ASN A 349 -7.15 25.08 0.56
N ILE A 350 -6.64 26.25 0.16
CA ILE A 350 -7.14 27.54 0.64
C ILE A 350 -8.48 27.85 -0.02
N ASP A 351 -9.51 28.15 0.79
CA ASP A 351 -10.87 28.55 0.35
C ASP A 351 -11.56 27.54 -0.60
N LYS A 352 -11.08 26.30 -0.65
CA LYS A 352 -11.59 25.24 -1.55
C LYS A 352 -11.85 23.97 -0.75
N PRO A 353 -13.12 23.70 -0.39
CA PRO A 353 -13.46 22.49 0.34
C PRO A 353 -13.21 21.23 -0.47
N LEU A 354 -12.63 20.21 0.17
CA LEU A 354 -12.46 18.88 -0.39
C LEU A 354 -13.79 18.11 -0.27
N ILE A 355 -14.28 17.53 -1.36
CA ILE A 355 -15.57 16.81 -1.36
C ILE A 355 -15.34 15.31 -1.21
N LEU A 356 -15.61 14.81 -0.01
CA LEU A 356 -15.76 13.39 0.26
C LEU A 356 -17.16 12.97 -0.22
N ALA A 357 -17.20 12.46 -1.44
CA ALA A 357 -18.42 12.09 -2.14
C ALA A 357 -19.16 10.96 -1.43
N LYS A 358 -18.41 9.97 -0.93
CA LYS A 358 -18.95 8.78 -0.30
C LYS A 358 -17.97 8.16 0.69
N THR A 359 -18.52 7.69 1.82
CA THR A 359 -17.82 6.85 2.79
C THR A 359 -18.69 5.68 3.22
N ILE A 360 -18.10 4.50 3.36
CA ILE A 360 -18.75 3.33 4.00
C ILE A 360 -17.75 2.58 4.88
N LEU A 361 -18.30 1.90 5.89
CA LEU A 361 -17.57 0.96 6.73
C LEU A 361 -18.10 -0.46 6.48
N THR A 362 -17.19 -1.41 6.28
CA THR A 362 -17.53 -2.81 6.01
C THR A 362 -16.62 -3.77 6.77
N ALA A 363 -17.00 -5.04 6.92
CA ALA A 363 -16.15 -6.04 7.55
C ALA A 363 -16.35 -7.47 7.00
N ASP A 364 -15.33 -8.33 7.05
CA ASP A 364 -15.41 -9.74 6.60
C ASP A 364 -14.57 -10.73 7.44
N THR A 365 -14.80 -12.03 7.24
CA THR A 365 -14.26 -13.15 8.05
C THR A 365 -12.88 -13.67 7.64
N ASP A 366 -12.17 -13.03 6.70
CA ASP A 366 -10.81 -13.44 6.24
C ASP A 366 -10.72 -14.81 5.51
N ASP A 367 -11.83 -15.48 5.21
CA ASP A 367 -11.85 -16.80 4.55
C ASP A 367 -11.54 -16.79 3.03
N LYS A 368 -10.76 -15.80 2.57
CA LYS A 368 -10.38 -15.68 1.16
C LYS A 368 -9.31 -16.72 0.82
N LYS A 369 -9.73 -17.94 0.48
CA LYS A 369 -8.90 -18.86 -0.30
C LYS A 369 -8.55 -18.17 -1.63
N TRP A 370 -7.31 -17.74 -1.81
CA TRP A 370 -6.76 -17.35 -3.12
C TRP A 370 -6.62 -18.56 -4.09
N GLU A 371 -7.41 -19.62 -3.91
CA GLU A 371 -7.37 -20.80 -4.78
C GLU A 371 -7.61 -20.34 -6.22
N LYS A 372 -6.63 -20.64 -7.07
CA LYS A 372 -6.53 -20.40 -8.52
C LYS A 372 -7.87 -20.03 -9.14
N ARG A 373 -8.15 -18.72 -9.18
CA ARG A 373 -9.27 -18.17 -9.93
C ARG A 373 -8.95 -18.32 -11.41
N ASP A 374 -9.93 -18.78 -12.19
CA ASP A 374 -9.76 -19.09 -13.60
C ASP A 374 -9.49 -17.80 -14.39
N LEU A 375 -8.20 -17.54 -14.69
CA LEU A 375 -7.72 -16.37 -15.41
C LEU A 375 -8.34 -16.23 -16.81
N ILE A 376 -8.96 -17.30 -17.32
CA ILE A 376 -9.56 -17.36 -18.66
C ILE A 376 -10.91 -16.60 -18.72
N GLN A 377 -11.61 -16.42 -17.58
CA GLN A 377 -12.93 -15.75 -17.55
C GLN A 377 -12.93 -14.34 -16.92
N THR A 378 -11.91 -13.99 -16.14
CA THR A 378 -11.74 -12.62 -15.63
C THR A 378 -10.89 -11.81 -16.61
N SER A 379 -11.54 -10.97 -17.42
CA SER A 379 -10.88 -10.14 -18.45
C SER A 379 -9.91 -9.07 -17.92
N LYS A 380 -9.58 -9.07 -16.61
CA LYS A 380 -8.54 -8.23 -16.00
C LYS A 380 -7.88 -8.97 -14.84
N ILE A 381 -6.55 -9.09 -14.90
CA ILE A 381 -5.66 -9.61 -13.84
C ILE A 381 -6.01 -8.97 -12.47
N ILE A 382 -6.36 -7.68 -12.45
CA ILE A 382 -6.76 -6.94 -11.24
C ILE A 382 -7.90 -7.64 -10.46
N CYS A 383 -8.91 -8.22 -11.14
CA CYS A 383 -10.02 -8.91 -10.47
C CYS A 383 -9.59 -10.21 -9.75
N ALA A 384 -8.55 -10.88 -10.25
CA ALA A 384 -8.05 -12.14 -9.69
C ALA A 384 -7.23 -11.92 -8.41
N PHE A 385 -6.57 -10.77 -8.29
CA PHE A 385 -5.61 -10.45 -7.22
C PHE A 385 -6.09 -9.37 -6.23
N THR A 386 -7.27 -8.75 -6.43
CA THR A 386 -7.80 -7.75 -5.49
C THR A 386 -8.52 -8.43 -4.31
N PRO A 387 -8.01 -8.36 -3.06
CA PRO A 387 -8.71 -8.86 -1.88
C PRO A 387 -9.95 -8.01 -1.57
N PHE A 388 -10.06 -6.80 -2.11
CA PHE A 388 -11.20 -5.88 -1.97
C PHE A 388 -12.29 -6.04 -3.04
N LEU A 389 -12.37 -7.20 -3.70
CA LEU A 389 -13.29 -7.43 -4.83
C LEU A 389 -14.73 -7.03 -4.53
N ASN A 390 -15.22 -7.31 -3.32
CA ASN A 390 -16.59 -6.97 -2.89
C ASN A 390 -16.84 -5.45 -2.85
N ILE A 391 -15.81 -4.64 -2.62
CA ILE A 391 -15.86 -3.17 -2.61
C ILE A 391 -15.71 -2.61 -4.04
N TYR A 392 -15.18 -3.38 -4.98
CA TYR A 392 -14.91 -2.89 -6.33
C TYR A 392 -16.20 -2.51 -7.09
N ASN A 393 -17.29 -3.26 -6.88
CA ASN A 393 -18.62 -2.94 -7.41
C ASN A 393 -19.23 -1.66 -6.81
N TYR A 394 -18.69 -1.14 -5.70
CA TYR A 394 -19.07 0.17 -5.18
C TYR A 394 -18.40 1.33 -5.92
N LEU A 395 -17.30 1.08 -6.62
CA LEU A 395 -16.45 2.09 -7.26
C LEU A 395 -16.62 2.13 -8.77
N ILE A 396 -16.87 0.98 -9.41
CA ILE A 396 -16.92 0.90 -10.88
C ILE A 396 -18.15 0.19 -11.44
N GLN A 397 -18.58 0.62 -12.63
CA GLN A 397 -19.61 -0.01 -13.44
C GLN A 397 -18.99 -1.03 -14.43
N GLY A 398 -18.51 -2.20 -13.96
CA GLY A 398 -18.27 -3.39 -14.82
C GLY A 398 -16.92 -4.15 -14.75
N LYS A 399 -16.91 -5.36 -15.36
CA LYS A 399 -15.86 -6.38 -15.68
C LYS A 399 -15.42 -7.46 -14.66
N CYS A 400 -15.50 -7.28 -13.34
CA CYS A 400 -15.29 -8.41 -12.42
C CYS A 400 -16.61 -9.17 -12.21
N GLN A 401 -16.90 -10.22 -13.00
CA GLN A 401 -18.21 -10.92 -13.00
C GLN A 401 -18.52 -11.77 -11.76
N GLN A 402 -17.74 -11.70 -10.68
CA GLN A 402 -17.97 -12.47 -9.46
C GLN A 402 -18.54 -11.60 -8.33
N LEU A 403 -19.87 -11.79 -8.16
CA LEU A 403 -20.67 -11.71 -6.94
C LEU A 403 -20.97 -10.34 -6.32
N ASP A 404 -22.28 -10.06 -6.18
CA ASP A 404 -22.88 -9.17 -5.19
C ASP A 404 -22.51 -9.66 -3.77
N GLY A 405 -21.30 -9.30 -3.33
CA GLY A 405 -20.69 -9.82 -2.12
C GLY A 405 -20.97 -9.01 -0.85
N ILE A 406 -21.69 -7.89 -0.93
CA ILE A 406 -21.99 -7.07 0.25
C ILE A 406 -23.38 -7.36 0.80
N VAL A 407 -23.44 -7.75 2.08
CA VAL A 407 -24.66 -8.03 2.82
C VAL A 407 -24.96 -6.85 3.73
N PHE A 408 -26.15 -6.28 3.64
CA PHE A 408 -26.55 -5.10 4.42
C PHE A 408 -27.21 -5.45 5.76
N SER A 409 -27.55 -6.72 5.98
CA SER A 409 -28.17 -7.21 7.21
C SER A 409 -27.18 -8.06 8.00
N ALA A 410 -26.85 -7.60 9.22
CA ALA A 410 -26.02 -8.38 10.14
C ALA A 410 -26.67 -9.73 10.49
N SER A 411 -27.99 -9.76 10.72
CA SER A 411 -28.69 -11.02 10.98
C SER A 411 -28.61 -11.99 9.81
N GLU A 412 -28.74 -11.51 8.58
CA GLU A 412 -28.59 -12.35 7.38
C GLU A 412 -27.14 -12.86 7.23
N TYR A 413 -26.17 -11.98 7.50
CA TYR A 413 -24.75 -12.30 7.40
C TYR A 413 -24.34 -13.44 8.34
N PHE A 414 -24.79 -13.39 9.59
CA PHE A 414 -24.42 -14.39 10.60
C PHE A 414 -25.31 -15.65 10.59
N SER A 415 -26.46 -15.63 9.91
CA SER A 415 -27.37 -16.79 9.82
C SER A 415 -27.23 -17.61 8.54
N SER A 416 -26.63 -17.05 7.49
CA SER A 416 -26.48 -17.68 6.17
C SER A 416 -25.04 -18.14 5.91
N ASN A 417 -24.84 -19.03 4.93
CA ASN A 417 -23.50 -19.31 4.43
C ASN A 417 -23.00 -18.10 3.61
N THR A 418 -22.28 -17.21 4.27
CA THR A 418 -21.75 -15.95 3.73
C THR A 418 -20.25 -16.00 3.49
N GLN A 419 -19.69 -17.19 3.33
CA GLN A 419 -18.28 -17.39 3.01
C GLN A 419 -17.87 -16.55 1.78
N GLY A 420 -16.86 -15.69 1.94
CA GLY A 420 -16.37 -14.78 0.89
C GLY A 420 -17.18 -13.49 0.72
N LYS A 421 -18.24 -13.26 1.51
CA LYS A 421 -19.02 -12.02 1.52
C LYS A 421 -18.52 -11.04 2.57
N THR A 422 -18.83 -9.77 2.36
CA THR A 422 -18.53 -8.63 3.22
C THR A 422 -19.81 -8.09 3.85
N LEU A 423 -19.82 -7.87 5.15
CA LEU A 423 -20.91 -7.21 5.88
C LEU A 423 -20.76 -5.70 5.75
N HIS A 424 -21.83 -5.01 5.40
CA HIS A 424 -21.92 -3.55 5.50
C HIS A 424 -22.26 -3.14 6.93
N ILE A 425 -21.44 -2.26 7.50
CA ILE A 425 -21.55 -1.81 8.91
C ILE A 425 -22.17 -0.43 9.00
N ALA A 426 -21.63 0.56 8.29
CA ALA A 426 -22.09 1.95 8.37
C ALA A 426 -21.92 2.69 7.04
N GLY A 427 -22.68 3.80 6.91
CA GLY A 427 -22.82 4.58 5.68
C GLY A 427 -24.13 4.28 4.97
N SER A 428 -24.71 5.28 4.33
CA SER A 428 -26.01 5.20 3.65
C SER A 428 -25.86 5.08 2.13
N SER A 429 -24.63 5.04 1.62
CA SER A 429 -24.32 5.10 0.20
C SER A 429 -24.49 3.75 -0.49
N ALA A 430 -25.48 3.67 -1.39
CA ALA A 430 -25.74 2.47 -2.18
C ALA A 430 -24.61 2.16 -3.19
N PRO A 431 -24.43 0.88 -3.56
CA PRO A 431 -23.55 0.47 -4.66
C PRO A 431 -23.99 1.07 -5.99
N LEU A 432 -23.05 1.15 -6.95
CA LEU A 432 -23.37 1.56 -8.32
C LEU A 432 -24.24 0.48 -8.97
N LYS A 433 -25.25 0.91 -9.74
CA LYS A 433 -26.08 -0.03 -10.50
C LYS A 433 -25.23 -0.66 -11.61
N HIS A 434 -25.29 -1.99 -11.73
CA HIS A 434 -24.68 -2.69 -12.85
C HIS A 434 -25.27 -2.20 -14.17
N LYS A 435 -24.39 -1.89 -15.12
CA LYS A 435 -24.78 -1.61 -16.51
C LYS A 435 -24.92 -2.96 -17.23
N THR A 436 -26.09 -3.23 -17.80
CA THR A 436 -26.29 -4.38 -18.69
C THR A 436 -25.55 -4.10 -19.99
N GLU A 437 -24.30 -4.53 -20.13
CA GLU A 437 -23.57 -4.39 -21.39
C GLU A 437 -23.93 -5.53 -22.35
N THR A 438 -24.44 -5.14 -23.53
CA THR A 438 -24.38 -5.93 -24.76
C THR A 438 -22.93 -6.32 -25.04
N LEU A 439 -22.68 -7.62 -25.22
CA LEU A 439 -21.40 -8.22 -25.62
C LEU A 439 -20.84 -7.57 -26.89
N LEU A 440 -20.13 -6.46 -26.75
CA LEU A 440 -19.20 -5.98 -27.75
C LEU A 440 -17.88 -6.68 -27.49
N GLN A 441 -17.59 -7.67 -28.32
CA GLN A 441 -16.27 -8.30 -28.43
C GLN A 441 -15.26 -7.24 -28.90
N THR A 442 -14.74 -6.45 -27.98
CA THR A 442 -13.47 -5.78 -28.21
C THR A 442 -12.38 -6.83 -28.13
N GLN A 443 -11.66 -7.01 -29.23
CA GLN A 443 -10.36 -7.70 -29.27
C GLN A 443 -9.44 -6.98 -28.28
N GLU A 444 -9.32 -7.53 -27.06
CA GLU A 444 -8.36 -7.04 -26.08
C GLU A 444 -6.96 -7.43 -26.56
N SER A 445 -6.12 -6.43 -26.82
CA SER A 445 -4.68 -6.65 -26.92
C SER A 445 -4.20 -7.10 -25.54
N VAL A 446 -3.63 -8.29 -25.46
CA VAL A 446 -2.92 -8.75 -24.26
C VAL A 446 -1.68 -7.87 -24.13
N ASP A 447 -1.74 -6.89 -23.23
CA ASP A 447 -0.59 -6.07 -22.87
C ASP A 447 0.33 -6.91 -21.99
N ASN A 448 1.48 -7.33 -22.54
CA ASN A 448 2.47 -8.19 -21.88
C ASN A 448 3.30 -7.43 -20.81
N HIS A 449 2.66 -6.72 -19.89
CA HIS A 449 3.33 -5.92 -18.86
C HIS A 449 3.16 -6.54 -17.47
N MET A 450 4.29 -6.75 -16.76
CA MET A 450 4.27 -7.07 -15.33
C MET A 450 3.59 -5.92 -14.58
N THR A 451 2.54 -6.24 -13.81
CA THR A 451 1.86 -5.27 -12.95
C THR A 451 2.24 -5.50 -11.51
N LEU A 452 2.75 -4.48 -10.82
CA LEU A 452 2.98 -4.53 -9.38
C LEU A 452 1.63 -4.54 -8.67
N THR A 453 1.32 -5.63 -7.95
CA THR A 453 0.00 -5.83 -7.31
C THR A 453 0.03 -5.70 -5.80
N TYR A 454 1.18 -5.91 -5.16
CA TYR A 454 1.31 -5.92 -3.70
C TYR A 454 2.70 -5.45 -3.26
N ILE A 455 2.75 -4.64 -2.21
CA ILE A 455 3.96 -4.17 -1.52
C ILE A 455 3.79 -4.47 -0.03
N ASP A 456 4.68 -5.30 0.50
CA ASP A 456 4.80 -5.50 1.95
C ASP A 456 5.86 -4.56 2.52
N ASN A 457 5.46 -3.53 3.25
CA ASN A 457 6.40 -2.59 3.88
C ASN A 457 6.88 -3.09 5.26
N ASN A 458 6.42 -4.25 5.72
CA ASN A 458 6.71 -4.78 7.06
C ASN A 458 7.97 -5.66 7.05
N GLN A 459 8.33 -6.22 5.89
CA GLN A 459 9.49 -7.09 5.72
C GLN A 459 10.77 -6.28 5.48
N ARG A 460 11.33 -5.68 6.53
CA ARG A 460 12.62 -4.97 6.46
C ARG A 460 13.77 -5.98 6.29
N GLY A 461 14.65 -5.73 5.32
CA GLY A 461 15.95 -6.43 5.20
C GLY A 461 15.95 -7.83 4.58
N GLN A 462 14.82 -8.34 4.09
CA GLN A 462 14.72 -9.73 3.56
C GLN A 462 14.59 -9.84 2.04
N SER A 463 14.87 -8.76 1.29
CA SER A 463 14.68 -8.70 -0.17
C SER A 463 15.49 -9.75 -0.95
N LEU A 464 16.63 -10.18 -0.42
CA LEU A 464 17.47 -11.24 -1.02
C LEU A 464 17.22 -12.60 -0.36
N SER A 465 17.05 -12.62 0.96
CA SER A 465 16.90 -13.85 1.75
C SER A 465 15.57 -14.54 1.50
N LEU A 466 14.46 -13.80 1.45
CA LEU A 466 13.11 -14.36 1.35
C LEU A 466 12.88 -15.07 0.01
N PRO A 467 13.16 -14.47 -1.18
CA PRO A 467 13.01 -15.18 -2.45
C PRO A 467 13.97 -16.37 -2.56
N ALA A 468 15.18 -16.25 -2.03
CA ALA A 468 16.16 -17.32 -2.03
C ALA A 468 15.72 -18.52 -1.19
N VAL A 469 15.15 -18.29 -0.01
CA VAL A 469 14.59 -19.34 0.85
C VAL A 469 13.36 -19.96 0.19
N ALA A 470 12.49 -19.15 -0.42
CA ALA A 470 11.34 -19.63 -1.17
C ALA A 470 11.77 -20.63 -2.27
N LYS A 471 12.79 -20.26 -3.06
CA LYS A 471 13.38 -21.13 -4.10
C LYS A 471 14.01 -22.39 -3.50
N THR A 472 14.83 -22.27 -2.47
CA THR A 472 15.52 -23.41 -1.83
C THR A 472 14.54 -24.41 -1.22
N CYS A 473 13.56 -23.91 -0.48
CA CYS A 473 12.56 -24.71 0.23
C CYS A 473 11.34 -25.04 -0.62
N GLN A 474 11.34 -24.68 -1.90
CA GLN A 474 10.29 -25.00 -2.87
C GLN A 474 8.90 -24.57 -2.41
N THR A 475 8.81 -23.36 -1.88
CA THR A 475 7.56 -22.80 -1.36
C THR A 475 7.24 -21.50 -2.09
N SER A 476 5.97 -21.10 -2.09
CA SER A 476 5.58 -19.82 -2.67
C SER A 476 6.05 -18.67 -1.78
N LEU A 477 6.39 -17.52 -2.37
CA LEU A 477 6.70 -16.32 -1.58
C LEU A 477 5.50 -15.93 -0.71
N HIS A 478 4.30 -16.11 -1.25
CA HIS A 478 3.03 -15.92 -0.57
C HIS A 478 2.92 -16.70 0.76
N SER A 479 3.28 -17.99 0.79
CA SER A 479 3.24 -18.81 2.01
C SER A 479 4.27 -18.38 3.07
N LEU A 480 5.27 -17.60 2.69
CA LEU A 480 6.25 -17.03 3.63
C LEU A 480 5.75 -15.73 4.28
N PHE A 481 4.97 -14.92 3.56
CA PHE A 481 4.40 -13.67 4.08
C PHE A 481 3.27 -13.89 5.10
N ASN A 482 2.56 -15.02 5.03
CA ASN A 482 1.39 -15.24 5.87
C ASN A 482 1.81 -15.53 7.34
N SER A 483 1.48 -14.61 8.25
CA SER A 483 1.78 -14.67 9.69
C SER A 483 0.99 -15.73 10.45
N ARG A 484 -0.10 -16.24 9.87
CA ARG A 484 -0.77 -17.43 10.40
C ARG A 484 0.11 -18.65 10.14
N SER A 485 0.73 -19.13 11.21
CA SER A 485 1.04 -20.54 11.38
C SER A 485 -0.22 -21.33 10.99
N THR A 486 -0.26 -21.82 9.75
CA THR A 486 -1.14 -22.94 9.42
C THR A 486 -0.88 -23.98 10.50
N ARG A 487 -1.88 -24.67 11.05
CA ARG A 487 -1.72 -25.65 12.14
C ARG A 487 -0.73 -26.81 11.82
N GLN A 488 -0.08 -26.79 10.67
CA GLN A 488 1.09 -27.56 10.30
C GLN A 488 2.35 -26.76 10.67
N LEU A 489 3.25 -27.36 11.48
CA LEU A 489 4.60 -26.83 11.67
C LEU A 489 5.16 -26.38 10.32
N ARG A 490 5.58 -25.12 10.21
CA ARG A 490 6.28 -24.64 9.02
C ARG A 490 7.46 -25.60 8.74
N PRO A 491 7.67 -26.03 7.48
CA PRO A 491 8.77 -26.92 7.15
C PRO A 491 10.09 -26.41 7.70
N TYR A 492 10.86 -27.26 8.38
CA TYR A 492 12.14 -26.92 9.01
C TYR A 492 13.12 -26.19 8.07
N CYS A 493 13.05 -26.45 6.76
CA CYS A 493 13.82 -25.73 5.75
C CYS A 493 13.58 -24.21 5.79
N ILE A 494 12.32 -23.76 5.95
CA ILE A 494 11.93 -22.36 5.84
C ILE A 494 12.42 -21.55 7.05
N ASP A 495 12.00 -21.96 8.24
CA ASP A 495 12.23 -21.16 9.46
C ASP A 495 13.73 -21.04 9.77
N TRP A 496 14.49 -22.11 9.57
CA TRP A 496 15.93 -22.09 9.86
C TRP A 496 16.70 -21.31 8.80
N THR A 497 16.41 -21.55 7.53
CA THR A 497 17.17 -20.93 6.45
C THR A 497 16.90 -19.44 6.38
N LEU A 498 15.65 -19.00 6.55
CA LEU A 498 15.29 -17.58 6.48
C LEU A 498 15.93 -16.77 7.61
N GLU A 499 15.87 -17.26 8.84
CA GLU A 499 16.43 -16.56 10.00
C GLU A 499 17.95 -16.41 9.87
N ILE A 500 18.66 -17.52 9.60
CA ILE A 500 20.13 -17.51 9.44
C ILE A 500 20.56 -16.61 8.27
N MET A 501 19.85 -16.66 7.15
CA MET A 501 20.15 -15.84 5.96
C MET A 501 19.94 -14.35 6.22
N THR A 502 18.84 -13.99 6.88
CA THR A 502 18.51 -12.60 7.22
C THR A 502 19.55 -12.05 8.19
N ASP A 503 19.81 -12.74 9.30
CA ASP A 503 20.75 -12.28 10.33
C ASP A 503 22.18 -12.14 9.77
N PHE A 504 22.64 -13.12 8.99
CA PHE A 504 23.96 -13.04 8.36
C PHE A 504 24.06 -11.86 7.38
N THR A 505 22.99 -11.60 6.63
CA THR A 505 22.97 -10.47 5.68
C THR A 505 22.91 -9.13 6.41
N LEU A 506 22.21 -9.03 7.54
CA LEU A 506 22.20 -7.81 8.35
C LEU A 506 23.59 -7.54 8.96
N LEU A 507 24.23 -8.54 9.55
CA LEU A 507 25.52 -8.40 10.22
C LEU A 507 26.69 -8.17 9.26
N PHE A 508 26.67 -8.79 8.08
CA PHE A 508 27.83 -8.87 7.19
C PHE A 508 27.57 -8.39 5.76
N GLY A 509 26.35 -7.92 5.45
CA GLY A 509 25.92 -7.49 4.10
C GLY A 509 26.40 -6.10 3.68
N ASN A 510 27.03 -5.34 4.57
CA ASN A 510 27.58 -4.01 4.26
C ASN A 510 28.80 -4.06 3.31
N SER A 511 29.46 -5.23 3.18
CA SER A 511 30.58 -5.45 2.27
C SER A 511 30.45 -6.81 1.59
N LEU A 512 30.86 -6.89 0.33
CA LEU A 512 30.90 -8.16 -0.41
C LEU A 512 32.13 -9.02 -0.07
N GLU A 513 33.11 -8.44 0.64
CA GLU A 513 34.25 -9.15 1.20
C GLU A 513 33.87 -9.97 2.45
N THR A 514 32.81 -9.55 3.14
CA THR A 514 32.22 -10.24 4.30
C THR A 514 30.96 -11.02 3.90
N TRP A 515 30.19 -10.53 2.92
CA TRP A 515 29.01 -11.21 2.38
C TRP A 515 29.35 -12.17 1.24
N ASN A 516 30.07 -13.24 1.57
CA ASN A 516 30.37 -14.34 0.64
C ASN A 516 30.43 -15.69 1.37
N MET A 517 30.45 -16.76 0.57
CA MET A 517 30.38 -18.13 1.07
C MET A 517 31.61 -18.55 1.91
N GLU A 518 32.80 -18.01 1.60
CA GLU A 518 34.02 -18.34 2.33
C GLU A 518 33.97 -17.74 3.74
N PHE A 519 33.61 -16.46 3.82
CA PHE A 519 33.42 -15.77 5.09
C PHE A 519 32.27 -16.39 5.89
N PHE A 520 31.13 -16.68 5.26
CA PHE A 520 30.01 -17.40 5.89
C PHE A 520 30.49 -18.72 6.51
N GLY A 521 31.22 -19.54 5.75
CA GLY A 521 31.77 -20.80 6.24
C GLY A 521 32.72 -20.63 7.43
N ARG A 522 33.60 -19.62 7.40
CA ARG A 522 34.48 -19.27 8.52
C ARG A 522 33.71 -18.90 9.78
N ILE A 523 32.67 -18.06 9.67
CA ILE A 523 31.85 -17.62 10.81
C ILE A 523 31.10 -18.80 11.41
N ILE A 524 30.44 -19.63 10.60
CA ILE A 524 29.76 -20.84 11.08
C ILE A 524 30.73 -21.76 11.83
N ASN A 525 31.92 -22.00 11.27
CA ASN A 525 32.95 -22.82 11.93
C ASN A 525 33.45 -22.20 13.24
N SER A 526 33.58 -20.87 13.28
CA SER A 526 33.95 -20.15 14.50
C SER A 526 32.88 -20.32 15.58
N ILE A 527 31.60 -20.17 15.23
CA ILE A 527 30.47 -20.35 16.16
C ILE A 527 30.41 -21.79 16.67
N ILE A 528 30.57 -22.78 15.80
CA ILE A 528 30.58 -24.19 16.20
C ILE A 528 31.73 -24.48 17.17
N ARG A 529 32.93 -23.94 16.91
CA ARG A 529 34.13 -24.24 17.70
C ARG A 529 34.23 -23.44 19.00
N THR A 530 33.82 -22.18 18.98
CA THR A 530 34.10 -21.20 20.05
C THR A 530 32.84 -20.62 20.68
N GLY A 531 31.69 -20.80 20.04
CA GLY A 531 30.44 -20.20 20.46
C GLY A 531 30.32 -18.70 20.18
N SER A 532 31.22 -18.12 19.39
CA SER A 532 31.26 -16.72 18.97
C SER A 532 31.53 -16.60 17.46
N THR A 533 31.13 -15.49 16.85
CA THR A 533 31.45 -15.15 15.46
C THR A 533 32.96 -14.98 15.24
N GLY A 534 33.70 -14.54 16.26
CA GLY A 534 35.15 -14.33 16.22
C GLY A 534 35.60 -13.07 15.48
N VAL A 535 34.68 -12.14 15.20
CA VAL A 535 34.94 -10.86 14.52
C VAL A 535 34.33 -9.74 15.38
N VAL A 536 35.01 -8.59 15.48
CA VAL A 536 34.42 -7.39 16.08
C VAL A 536 33.42 -6.83 15.08
N VAL A 537 32.14 -6.82 15.42
CA VAL A 537 31.11 -6.15 14.59
C VAL A 537 31.37 -4.64 14.69
N GLU A 538 32.07 -4.10 13.69
CA GLU A 538 32.38 -2.67 13.60
C GLU A 538 31.11 -1.90 13.23
N ASN A 539 30.34 -1.55 14.26
CA ASN A 539 29.35 -0.48 14.42
C ASN A 539 28.43 -0.91 15.56
N SER A 540 28.85 -0.67 16.80
CA SER A 540 28.14 -1.08 18.00
C SER A 540 26.91 -0.20 18.25
N GLU A 541 25.88 -0.31 17.43
CA GLU A 541 24.51 0.02 17.85
C GLU A 541 23.96 -1.16 18.68
N ILE A 542 23.06 -0.89 19.61
CA ILE A 542 22.51 -1.90 20.54
C ILE A 542 21.80 -3.04 19.77
N GLU A 543 21.22 -2.72 18.61
CA GLU A 543 20.48 -3.66 17.75
C GLU A 543 21.39 -4.75 17.16
N ASP A 544 22.61 -4.40 16.70
CA ASP A 544 23.54 -5.36 16.10
C ASP A 544 24.03 -6.42 17.11
N SER A 545 24.14 -6.05 18.40
CA SER A 545 24.50 -6.98 19.48
C SER A 545 23.39 -7.99 19.81
N GLU A 546 22.12 -7.62 19.63
CA GLU A 546 20.99 -8.55 19.80
C GLU A 546 20.86 -9.50 18.60
N VAL A 547 21.00 -8.98 17.38
CA VAL A 547 21.01 -9.79 16.14
C VAL A 547 22.15 -10.81 16.18
N GLU A 548 23.36 -10.43 16.62
CA GLU A 548 24.48 -11.36 16.76
C GLU A 548 24.19 -12.51 17.74
N LYS A 549 23.56 -12.22 18.88
CA LYS A 549 23.18 -13.24 19.87
C LYS A 549 22.13 -14.20 19.30
N ILE A 550 21.12 -13.66 18.61
CA ILE A 550 20.08 -14.46 17.94
C ILE A 550 20.72 -15.36 16.88
N PHE A 551 21.60 -14.81 16.05
CA PHE A 551 22.33 -15.55 15.03
C PHE A 551 23.13 -16.71 15.63
N ILE A 552 23.96 -16.44 16.65
CA ILE A 552 24.75 -17.48 17.35
C ILE A 552 23.85 -18.56 17.94
N LYS A 553 22.74 -18.16 18.59
CA LYS A 553 21.76 -19.09 19.18
C LYS A 553 21.13 -19.97 18.09
N SER A 554 20.66 -19.35 17.00
CA SER A 554 20.06 -20.04 15.86
C SER A 554 21.01 -21.07 15.24
N ILE A 555 22.29 -20.73 15.07
CA ILE A 555 23.31 -21.68 14.60
C ILE A 555 23.50 -22.83 15.59
N LYS A 556 23.62 -22.55 16.89
CA LYS A 556 23.81 -23.59 17.91
C LYS A 556 22.63 -24.55 17.99
N GLU A 557 21.41 -24.04 18.16
CA GLU A 557 20.21 -24.86 18.30
C GLU A 557 19.91 -25.66 17.02
N LYS A 558 20.08 -25.05 15.84
CA LYS A 558 19.56 -25.63 14.59
C LYS A 558 20.60 -26.43 13.80
N ILE A 559 21.89 -26.12 13.94
CA ILE A 559 22.98 -26.84 13.25
C ILE A 559 23.67 -27.84 14.17
N ILE A 560 23.79 -27.57 15.48
CA ILE A 560 24.51 -28.46 16.41
C ILE A 560 23.56 -29.50 17.03
N GLU A 561 22.32 -29.15 17.40
CA GLU A 561 21.43 -30.08 18.13
C GLU A 561 20.54 -30.96 17.21
N HIS A 562 20.20 -30.49 16.00
CA HIS A 562 19.29 -31.17 15.07
C HIS A 562 20.00 -31.70 13.81
N SER A 563 21.14 -32.38 13.96
CA SER A 563 22.03 -32.87 12.88
C SER A 563 21.35 -33.77 11.82
N THR A 564 20.48 -33.23 10.99
CA THR A 564 20.12 -33.79 9.70
C THR A 564 21.14 -33.27 8.70
N GLU A 565 21.82 -34.16 7.97
CA GLU A 565 22.91 -33.85 7.01
C GLU A 565 22.58 -32.75 5.98
N ASN A 566 21.30 -32.36 5.84
CA ASN A 566 20.81 -31.43 4.83
C ASN A 566 20.68 -29.95 5.26
N SER A 567 20.72 -29.60 6.55
CA SER A 567 20.41 -28.23 7.01
C SER A 567 21.40 -27.18 6.47
N LEU A 568 22.70 -27.48 6.51
CA LEU A 568 23.74 -26.59 5.97
C LEU A 568 23.70 -26.52 4.43
N SER A 569 23.23 -27.58 3.77
CA SER A 569 23.06 -27.62 2.31
C SER A 569 21.97 -26.64 1.85
N TYR A 570 20.84 -26.59 2.57
CA TYR A 570 19.78 -25.62 2.27
C TYR A 570 20.25 -24.18 2.43
N ILE A 571 20.95 -23.85 3.52
CA ILE A 571 21.46 -22.49 3.74
C ILE A 571 22.45 -22.08 2.64
N LYS A 572 23.38 -22.96 2.29
CA LYS A 572 24.32 -22.72 1.19
C LYS A 572 23.60 -22.49 -0.14
N THR A 573 22.59 -23.31 -0.44
CA THR A 573 21.79 -23.19 -1.66
C THR A 573 20.98 -21.89 -1.69
N ALA A 574 20.38 -21.49 -0.57
CA ALA A 574 19.69 -20.21 -0.45
C ALA A 574 20.67 -19.04 -0.65
N PHE A 575 21.85 -19.10 -0.04
CA PHE A 575 22.86 -18.08 -0.26
C PHE A 575 23.30 -17.98 -1.73
N ASP A 576 23.42 -19.11 -2.44
CA ASP A 576 23.69 -19.10 -3.88
C ASP A 576 22.59 -18.36 -4.66
N TYR A 577 21.32 -18.65 -4.37
CA TYR A 577 20.20 -17.95 -5.00
C TYR A 577 20.16 -16.45 -4.64
N ALA A 578 20.51 -16.09 -3.41
CA ALA A 578 20.60 -14.69 -2.99
C ALA A 578 21.74 -13.96 -3.73
N GLN A 579 22.90 -14.59 -3.90
CA GLN A 579 24.01 -14.03 -4.67
C GLN A 579 23.67 -13.88 -6.16
N LEU A 580 22.98 -14.86 -6.76
CA LEU A 580 22.49 -14.76 -8.14
C LEU A 580 21.48 -13.61 -8.28
N SER A 581 20.52 -13.49 -7.36
CA SER A 581 19.51 -12.42 -7.37
C SER A 581 20.16 -11.04 -7.20
N TYR A 582 21.16 -10.93 -6.33
CA TYR A 582 21.95 -9.70 -6.15
C TYR A 582 22.70 -9.32 -7.44
N LEU A 583 23.29 -10.30 -8.13
CA LEU A 583 23.92 -10.07 -9.43
C LEU A 583 22.89 -9.59 -10.45
N THR A 584 21.73 -10.25 -10.57
CA THR A 584 20.63 -9.80 -11.45
C THR A 584 20.27 -8.33 -11.18
N TYR A 585 20.03 -7.98 -9.92
CA TYR A 585 19.70 -6.61 -9.50
C TYR A 585 20.81 -5.62 -9.90
N LYS A 586 22.07 -5.94 -9.63
CA LYS A 586 23.20 -5.08 -10.02
C LYS A 586 23.32 -4.94 -11.52
N PHE A 587 23.12 -5.99 -12.31
CA PHE A 587 23.16 -5.88 -13.77
C PHE A 587 21.98 -5.07 -14.33
N TYR A 588 20.78 -5.15 -13.72
CA TYR A 588 19.58 -4.45 -14.18
C TYR A 588 19.57 -2.96 -13.84
N TYR A 589 19.90 -2.58 -12.60
CA TYR A 589 19.80 -1.19 -12.11
C TYR A 589 21.11 -0.39 -12.22
N SER A 590 22.16 -0.96 -12.83
CA SER A 590 23.44 -0.24 -13.03
C SER A 590 24.01 -0.36 -14.45
N SER A 591 23.17 -0.62 -15.45
CA SER A 591 23.60 -0.53 -16.86
C SER A 591 23.41 0.91 -17.36
N ASP A 592 24.52 1.63 -17.50
CA ASP A 592 24.62 2.75 -18.47
C ASP A 592 24.85 2.18 -19.89
N ASP A 593 24.21 1.06 -20.23
CA ASP A 593 24.27 0.52 -21.59
C ASP A 593 23.47 1.46 -22.50
N LEU A 594 24.02 1.80 -23.67
CA LEU A 594 23.33 2.58 -24.69
C LEU A 594 21.92 1.99 -24.94
N PRO A 595 20.85 2.80 -25.04
CA PRO A 595 19.48 2.32 -25.23
C PRO A 595 19.32 1.28 -26.35
N SER A 596 20.07 1.44 -27.44
CA SER A 596 20.09 0.52 -28.59
C SER A 596 20.63 -0.88 -28.28
N ALA A 597 21.41 -1.06 -27.21
CA ALA A 597 21.92 -2.36 -26.76
C ALA A 597 20.96 -3.02 -25.76
N VAL A 598 20.31 -2.21 -24.92
CA VAL A 598 19.25 -2.63 -23.97
C VAL A 598 18.01 -3.12 -24.73
N GLU A 599 17.66 -2.48 -25.84
CA GLU A 599 16.55 -2.89 -26.72
C GLU A 599 16.76 -4.25 -27.41
N GLN A 600 17.99 -4.72 -27.56
CA GLN A 600 18.25 -5.94 -28.33
C GLN A 600 17.86 -7.22 -27.60
N PHE A 601 17.98 -7.27 -26.26
CA PHE A 601 17.66 -8.47 -25.48
C PHE A 601 17.23 -8.12 -24.03
N PRO A 602 15.96 -8.29 -23.65
CA PRO A 602 15.51 -8.00 -22.28
C PRO A 602 16.18 -8.94 -21.25
N LEU A 603 16.56 -8.40 -20.08
CA LEU A 603 17.00 -9.21 -18.93
C LEU A 603 15.77 -9.64 -18.11
N GLY A 604 15.79 -10.83 -17.53
CA GLY A 604 14.66 -11.38 -16.76
C GLY A 604 14.36 -12.84 -17.08
N ILE A 605 13.10 -13.27 -16.93
CA ILE A 605 12.74 -14.69 -17.12
C ILE A 605 12.51 -15.02 -18.58
N TYR A 606 13.12 -16.13 -19.01
CA TYR A 606 12.92 -16.74 -20.31
C TYR A 606 12.34 -18.14 -20.10
N GLU A 607 11.28 -18.49 -20.83
CA GLU A 607 10.66 -19.82 -20.81
C GLU A 607 10.71 -20.49 -22.19
N LEU A 608 10.98 -21.79 -22.21
CA LEU A 608 10.92 -22.67 -23.37
C LEU A 608 9.88 -23.76 -23.10
N LEU A 609 8.84 -23.81 -23.93
CA LEU A 609 7.87 -24.91 -23.94
C LEU A 609 8.48 -26.11 -24.67
N LEU A 610 8.62 -27.21 -23.96
CA LEU A 610 9.26 -28.43 -24.47
C LEU A 610 8.33 -29.22 -25.40
N GLU A 611 7.01 -29.03 -25.31
CA GLU A 611 6.05 -29.68 -26.22
C GLU A 611 6.24 -29.22 -27.68
N THR A 612 6.53 -27.93 -27.88
CA THR A 612 6.76 -27.34 -29.21
C THR A 612 8.24 -27.26 -29.59
N PHE A 613 9.13 -27.78 -28.74
CA PHE A 613 10.56 -27.70 -28.97
C PHE A 613 11.00 -28.68 -30.06
N ASN A 614 11.63 -28.13 -31.11
CA ASN A 614 12.28 -28.90 -32.17
C ASN A 614 13.79 -28.83 -32.01
N TYR A 615 14.42 -29.98 -31.87
CA TYR A 615 15.87 -30.04 -31.73
C TYR A 615 16.57 -29.64 -33.04
N VAL A 616 17.53 -28.72 -32.93
CA VAL A 616 18.37 -28.28 -34.05
C VAL A 616 19.84 -28.41 -33.66
N ARG A 617 20.61 -29.15 -34.46
CA ARG A 617 22.06 -29.29 -34.27
C ARG A 617 22.75 -27.92 -34.25
N THR A 618 23.71 -27.74 -33.36
CA THR A 618 24.49 -26.49 -33.25
C THR A 618 25.96 -26.79 -33.57
N PRO A 619 26.46 -26.48 -34.76
CA PRO A 619 27.88 -26.62 -35.06
C PRO A 619 28.72 -25.58 -34.28
N PRO A 620 30.00 -25.88 -33.97
CA PRO A 620 30.92 -24.91 -33.40
C PRO A 620 31.19 -23.75 -34.37
N THR A 621 31.22 -22.52 -33.86
CA THR A 621 31.71 -21.36 -34.61
C THR A 621 33.03 -20.92 -34.01
N ILE A 622 34.07 -20.76 -34.84
CA ILE A 622 35.41 -20.40 -34.37
C ILE A 622 35.81 -19.06 -35.00
N VAL A 623 36.37 -18.16 -34.19
CA VAL A 623 36.98 -16.93 -34.72
C VAL A 623 38.24 -17.31 -35.49
N SER A 624 38.20 -17.11 -36.81
CA SER A 624 39.35 -17.25 -37.69
C SER A 624 39.55 -16.01 -38.56
N GLN A 625 40.78 -15.49 -38.57
CA GLN A 625 41.14 -14.23 -39.26
C GLN A 625 40.23 -13.06 -38.85
N GLY A 626 39.81 -13.02 -37.58
CA GLY A 626 38.90 -11.99 -37.05
C GLY A 626 37.44 -12.11 -37.49
N GLN A 627 37.05 -13.19 -38.19
CA GLN A 627 35.66 -13.48 -38.55
C GLN A 627 35.14 -14.76 -37.90
N LEU A 628 33.85 -14.81 -37.60
CA LEU A 628 33.19 -16.01 -37.06
C LEU A 628 32.91 -17.00 -38.20
N VAL A 629 33.64 -18.12 -38.22
CA VAL A 629 33.51 -19.18 -39.23
C VAL A 629 32.83 -20.41 -38.62
N GLU A 630 31.75 -20.86 -39.24
CA GLU A 630 31.02 -22.06 -38.83
C GLU A 630 31.77 -23.32 -39.28
N GLN A 631 32.07 -24.21 -38.32
CA GLN A 631 32.85 -25.42 -38.55
C GLN A 631 31.90 -26.62 -38.66
N ASN A 632 31.35 -26.84 -39.86
CA ASN A 632 30.37 -27.89 -40.09
C ASN A 632 30.93 -29.31 -39.88
N ASP A 633 32.23 -29.49 -40.07
CA ASP A 633 32.95 -30.77 -39.91
C ASP A 633 33.29 -31.09 -38.45
N LEU A 634 33.10 -30.14 -37.52
CA LEU A 634 33.30 -30.34 -36.09
C LEU A 634 31.95 -30.48 -35.38
N GLU A 635 31.94 -31.29 -34.31
CA GLU A 635 30.78 -31.44 -33.43
C GLU A 635 31.17 -31.10 -31.99
N PHE A 636 30.19 -30.61 -31.23
CA PHE A 636 30.30 -30.60 -29.78
C PHE A 636 29.99 -32.01 -29.23
N GLU A 637 30.89 -32.54 -28.41
CA GLU A 637 30.65 -33.75 -27.64
C GLU A 637 29.89 -33.36 -26.36
N ILE A 638 28.65 -33.84 -26.20
CA ILE A 638 27.79 -33.42 -25.09
C ILE A 638 27.49 -34.61 -24.17
N GLU A 639 27.80 -34.44 -22.89
CA GLU A 639 27.57 -35.44 -21.84
C GLU A 639 26.63 -34.86 -20.79
N ILE A 640 25.58 -35.60 -20.43
CA ILE A 640 24.59 -35.20 -19.44
C ILE A 640 24.79 -36.04 -18.19
N LEU A 641 24.99 -35.36 -17.07
CA LEU A 641 25.29 -35.95 -15.77
C LEU A 641 24.22 -35.52 -14.76
N PRO A 642 23.14 -36.31 -14.60
CA PRO A 642 22.13 -36.06 -13.58
C PRO A 642 22.65 -36.45 -12.19
N THR A 643 22.19 -35.74 -11.16
CA THR A 643 22.29 -36.13 -9.76
C THR A 643 21.03 -36.88 -9.39
N LEU A 644 21.16 -38.20 -9.34
CA LEU A 644 20.06 -39.12 -9.10
C LEU A 644 19.70 -39.17 -7.61
N THR A 645 18.47 -39.54 -7.30
CA THR A 645 18.09 -39.92 -5.93
C THR A 645 18.79 -41.23 -5.53
N PRO A 646 18.98 -41.52 -4.23
CA PRO A 646 19.56 -42.79 -3.80
C PRO A 646 18.85 -44.01 -4.39
N GLU A 647 17.52 -43.96 -4.50
CA GLU A 647 16.70 -45.01 -5.12
C GLU A 647 16.99 -45.19 -6.62
N GLU A 648 17.25 -44.11 -7.35
CA GLU A 648 17.61 -44.15 -8.77
C GLU A 648 19.05 -44.61 -8.96
N GLU A 649 19.97 -44.24 -8.06
CA GLU A 649 21.37 -44.62 -8.12
C GLU A 649 21.56 -46.14 -7.91
N THR A 650 20.73 -46.79 -7.07
CA THR A 650 20.75 -48.26 -6.91
C THR A 650 20.41 -49.04 -8.19
N LYS A 651 19.84 -48.38 -9.21
CA LYS A 651 19.50 -49.00 -10.50
C LYS A 651 20.64 -48.95 -11.52
N LEU A 652 21.72 -48.23 -11.21
CA LEU A 652 22.90 -48.13 -12.06
C LEU A 652 23.88 -49.28 -11.80
N SER A 653 24.67 -49.63 -12.82
CA SER A 653 25.80 -50.55 -12.66
C SER A 653 26.99 -49.88 -11.97
N ASP A 654 27.85 -50.68 -11.32
CA ASP A 654 29.09 -50.19 -10.67
C ASP A 654 29.99 -49.39 -11.62
N ALA A 655 30.00 -49.76 -12.90
CA ALA A 655 30.77 -49.05 -13.93
C ALA A 655 30.19 -47.65 -14.22
N GLU A 656 28.86 -47.51 -14.26
CA GLU A 656 28.19 -46.22 -14.46
C GLU A 656 28.43 -45.29 -13.26
N VAL A 657 28.32 -45.81 -12.04
CA VAL A 657 28.60 -45.04 -10.81
C VAL A 657 30.05 -44.55 -10.81
N LYS A 658 31.01 -45.42 -11.10
CA LYS A 658 32.44 -45.07 -11.15
C LYS A 658 32.74 -44.03 -12.23
N ASN A 659 32.13 -44.16 -13.41
CA ASN A 659 32.29 -43.19 -14.50
C ASN A 659 31.69 -41.83 -14.13
N ALA A 660 30.50 -41.81 -13.52
CA ALA A 660 29.87 -40.59 -13.03
C ALA A 660 30.74 -39.89 -11.98
N GLN A 661 31.27 -40.62 -11.01
CA GLN A 661 32.19 -40.08 -9.99
C GLN A 661 33.47 -39.51 -10.60
N ALA A 662 34.09 -40.22 -11.56
CA ALA A 662 35.27 -39.75 -12.25
C ALA A 662 34.99 -38.45 -13.05
N MET A 663 33.84 -38.37 -13.71
CA MET A 663 33.43 -37.16 -14.43
C MET A 663 33.15 -36.01 -13.46
N ARG A 664 32.47 -36.24 -12.33
CA ARG A 664 32.26 -35.21 -11.28
C ARG A 664 33.59 -34.64 -10.78
N LYS A 665 34.58 -35.50 -10.52
CA LYS A 665 35.92 -35.05 -10.12
C LYS A 665 36.58 -34.19 -11.20
N LYS A 666 36.60 -34.67 -12.45
CA LYS A 666 37.16 -33.91 -13.59
C LYS A 666 36.47 -32.56 -13.79
N LEU A 667 35.16 -32.52 -13.58
CA LEU A 667 34.35 -31.31 -13.68
C LEU A 667 34.71 -30.32 -12.56
N SER A 668 34.79 -30.79 -11.32
CA SER A 668 35.24 -30.00 -10.15
C SER A 668 36.61 -29.37 -10.37
N ASP A 669 37.59 -30.15 -10.85
CA ASP A 669 38.95 -29.66 -11.14
C ASP A 669 38.93 -28.60 -12.25
N THR A 670 38.10 -28.80 -13.28
CA THR A 670 37.98 -27.86 -14.40
C THR A 670 37.36 -26.53 -13.96
N ILE A 671 36.27 -26.57 -13.20
CA ILE A 671 35.56 -25.37 -12.74
C ILE A 671 36.42 -24.59 -11.74
N THR A 672 37.14 -25.27 -10.85
CA THR A 672 38.04 -24.63 -9.89
C THR A 672 39.10 -23.80 -10.61
N ARG A 673 39.75 -24.38 -11.63
CA ARG A 673 40.72 -23.67 -12.47
C ARG A 673 40.09 -22.50 -13.25
N TRP A 674 38.84 -22.63 -13.70
CA TRP A 674 38.15 -21.50 -14.34
C TRP A 674 37.88 -20.36 -13.35
N GLY A 675 37.51 -20.68 -12.11
CA GLY A 675 37.33 -19.70 -11.04
C GLY A 675 38.63 -18.97 -10.70
N GLU A 676 39.73 -19.70 -10.56
CA GLU A 676 41.07 -19.13 -10.33
C GLU A 676 41.49 -18.15 -11.45
N GLN A 677 41.18 -18.49 -12.70
CA GLN A 677 41.48 -17.62 -13.84
C GLN A 677 40.70 -16.30 -13.79
N TYR A 678 39.41 -16.33 -13.41
CA TYR A 678 38.64 -15.09 -13.21
C TYR A 678 39.19 -14.26 -12.03
N GLN A 679 39.68 -14.91 -10.97
CA GLN A 679 40.23 -14.23 -9.80
C GLN A 679 41.61 -13.61 -10.07
N SER A 680 42.51 -14.31 -10.76
CA SER A 680 43.85 -13.79 -11.09
C SER A 680 43.77 -12.58 -12.01
N SER A 681 42.88 -12.60 -13.00
CA SER A 681 42.63 -11.46 -13.89
C SER A 681 42.03 -10.24 -13.17
N GLN A 682 41.39 -10.41 -12.01
CA GLN A 682 40.98 -9.28 -11.15
C GLN A 682 42.18 -8.65 -10.41
N ALA A 683 43.10 -9.47 -9.90
CA ALA A 683 44.26 -9.00 -9.15
C ALA A 683 45.24 -8.18 -10.03
N GLU A 684 45.41 -8.57 -11.30
CA GLU A 684 46.26 -7.85 -12.28
C GLU A 684 45.71 -6.44 -12.62
N GLN A 685 44.41 -6.21 -12.49
CA GLN A 685 43.80 -4.88 -12.67
C GLN A 685 43.90 -3.99 -11.42
N GLY A 686 43.91 -4.58 -10.22
CA GLY A 686 44.12 -3.85 -8.97
C GLY A 686 45.52 -3.25 -8.85
N ALA A 687 46.52 -3.86 -9.50
CA ALA A 687 47.91 -3.40 -9.49
C ALA A 687 48.24 -2.34 -10.57
N SER A 688 47.40 -2.19 -11.60
CA SER A 688 47.61 -1.26 -12.73
C SER A 688 46.80 0.04 -12.64
N ALA A 689 45.92 0.18 -11.66
CA ALA A 689 45.15 1.40 -11.43
C ALA A 689 46.03 2.47 -10.75
N SER A 690 46.56 3.43 -11.53
CA SER A 690 47.08 4.69 -11.00
C SER A 690 45.94 5.46 -10.31
N ALA A 691 46.20 6.01 -9.12
CA ALA A 691 45.21 6.66 -8.26
C ALA A 691 44.52 7.94 -8.82
N ASP A 692 44.83 8.36 -10.05
CA ASP A 692 44.41 9.64 -10.63
C ASP A 692 43.57 9.55 -11.92
N SER A 693 43.16 8.36 -12.37
CA SER A 693 42.29 8.22 -13.55
C SER A 693 40.90 7.69 -13.18
N SER A 694 39.85 8.43 -13.51
CA SER A 694 38.47 7.94 -13.45
C SER A 694 38.35 6.63 -14.23
N PRO A 695 37.75 5.56 -13.67
CA PRO A 695 37.66 4.28 -14.37
C PRO A 695 36.80 4.42 -15.62
N ASP A 696 37.45 4.23 -16.77
CA ASP A 696 36.87 4.19 -18.11
C ASP A 696 35.68 3.21 -18.15
N GLU A 697 34.66 3.44 -18.98
CA GLU A 697 33.45 2.59 -19.02
C GLU A 697 33.77 1.11 -19.30
N ASN A 698 34.79 0.88 -20.14
CA ASN A 698 35.30 -0.46 -20.46
C ASN A 698 35.89 -1.20 -19.23
N ASP A 699 36.49 -0.47 -18.29
CA ASP A 699 37.05 -1.05 -17.05
C ASP A 699 35.95 -1.51 -16.09
N ARG A 700 34.82 -0.78 -16.05
CA ARG A 700 33.65 -1.17 -15.24
C ARG A 700 32.95 -2.41 -15.78
N GLY A 701 32.77 -2.53 -17.09
CA GLY A 701 32.17 -3.71 -17.74
C GLY A 701 32.98 -4.99 -17.52
N LEU A 702 34.31 -4.91 -17.66
CA LEU A 702 35.21 -6.03 -17.47
C LEU A 702 35.27 -6.50 -16.00
N LYS A 703 35.33 -5.57 -15.03
CA LYS A 703 35.26 -5.90 -13.59
C LYS A 703 33.97 -6.63 -13.22
N LYS A 704 32.82 -6.20 -13.76
CA LYS A 704 31.53 -6.89 -13.59
C LYS A 704 31.58 -8.31 -14.15
N LEU A 705 32.12 -8.49 -15.34
CA LEU A 705 32.22 -9.79 -16.01
C LEU A 705 33.15 -10.76 -15.28
N LEU A 706 34.33 -10.30 -14.85
CA LEU A 706 35.25 -11.08 -14.03
C LEU A 706 34.58 -11.58 -12.74
N ARG A 707 33.82 -10.70 -12.08
CA ARG A 707 33.12 -11.02 -10.82
C ARG A 707 31.98 -12.00 -11.04
N ALA A 708 31.16 -11.80 -12.07
CA ALA A 708 30.08 -12.72 -12.43
C ALA A 708 30.66 -14.11 -12.77
N GLY A 709 31.74 -14.17 -13.54
CA GLY A 709 32.45 -15.41 -13.87
C GLY A 709 32.92 -16.18 -12.63
N TYR A 710 33.57 -15.49 -11.69
CA TYR A 710 34.01 -16.07 -10.41
C TYR A 710 32.83 -16.61 -9.57
N ILE A 711 31.78 -15.81 -9.37
CA ILE A 711 30.62 -16.23 -8.57
C ILE A 711 29.90 -17.43 -9.21
N VAL A 712 29.62 -17.37 -10.52
CA VAL A 712 28.91 -18.44 -11.24
C VAL A 712 29.71 -19.75 -11.21
N THR A 713 31.02 -19.70 -11.46
CA THR A 713 31.88 -20.91 -11.39
C THR A 713 31.94 -21.46 -9.96
N ALA A 714 32.06 -20.61 -8.94
CA ALA A 714 32.03 -21.04 -7.54
C ALA A 714 30.70 -21.71 -7.15
N ILE A 715 29.55 -21.20 -7.63
CA ILE A 715 28.23 -21.79 -7.40
C ILE A 715 28.12 -23.17 -8.07
N ILE A 716 28.48 -23.29 -9.34
CA ILE A 716 28.41 -24.57 -10.07
C ILE A 716 29.29 -25.62 -9.35
N ASN A 717 30.50 -25.24 -8.93
CA ASN A 717 31.42 -26.14 -8.24
C ASN A 717 30.86 -26.57 -6.87
N ARG A 718 30.35 -25.62 -6.08
CA ARG A 718 29.78 -25.91 -4.76
C ARG A 718 28.58 -26.84 -4.85
N ARG A 719 27.66 -26.59 -5.80
CA ARG A 719 26.50 -27.46 -6.01
C ARG A 719 26.91 -28.87 -6.46
N LEU A 720 27.94 -28.97 -7.30
CA LEU A 720 28.48 -30.25 -7.73
C LEU A 720 28.99 -31.10 -6.57
N ILE A 721 29.58 -30.45 -5.56
CA ILE A 721 30.09 -31.09 -4.33
C ILE A 721 28.96 -31.44 -3.36
N LEU A 722 27.94 -30.59 -3.23
CA LEU A 722 26.78 -30.84 -2.35
C LEU A 722 25.91 -32.01 -2.83
N HIS A 723 26.03 -32.40 -4.11
CA HIS A 723 25.39 -33.58 -4.69
C HIS A 723 23.88 -33.64 -4.42
N ARG A 724 23.16 -32.56 -4.74
CA ARG A 724 21.73 -32.47 -4.50
C ARG A 724 20.92 -33.24 -5.55
N PRO A 725 20.00 -34.15 -5.16
CA PRO A 725 19.13 -34.83 -6.11
C PRO A 725 18.30 -33.86 -6.96
N GLY A 726 18.15 -34.16 -8.25
CA GLY A 726 17.39 -33.33 -9.20
C GLY A 726 18.24 -32.36 -10.03
N GLU A 727 19.50 -32.12 -9.63
CA GLU A 727 20.44 -31.31 -10.41
C GLU A 727 20.91 -32.06 -11.67
N ILE A 728 21.09 -31.33 -12.77
CA ILE A 728 21.57 -31.86 -14.04
C ILE A 728 22.72 -31.00 -14.52
N TYR A 729 23.87 -31.63 -14.78
CA TYR A 729 25.02 -30.99 -15.40
C TYR A 729 25.09 -31.38 -16.86
N VAL A 730 25.13 -30.39 -17.76
CA VAL A 730 25.40 -30.61 -19.18
C VAL A 730 26.80 -30.14 -19.49
N ILE A 731 27.63 -31.07 -19.91
CA ILE A 731 29.06 -30.88 -20.13
C ILE A 731 29.31 -30.88 -21.63
N VAL A 732 29.83 -29.78 -22.15
CA VAL A 732 30.15 -29.64 -23.57
C VAL A 732 31.64 -29.69 -23.75
N LYS A 733 32.11 -30.61 -24.59
CA LYS A 733 33.50 -30.74 -25.00
C LYS A 733 33.64 -30.43 -26.48
N LEU A 734 34.80 -29.90 -26.85
CA LEU A 734 35.24 -29.78 -28.23
C LEU A 734 36.63 -30.42 -28.30
N GLN A 735 36.77 -31.46 -29.13
CA GLN A 735 38.02 -32.23 -29.26
C GLN A 735 38.52 -32.74 -27.89
N GLY A 736 37.61 -33.31 -27.08
CA GLY A 736 37.90 -33.82 -25.74
C GLY A 736 38.15 -32.78 -24.62
N ARG A 737 38.23 -31.48 -24.93
CA ARG A 737 38.39 -30.38 -23.94
C ARG A 737 37.03 -29.83 -23.54
N ILE A 738 36.75 -29.72 -22.24
CA ILE A 738 35.52 -29.07 -21.73
C ILE A 738 35.58 -27.58 -22.05
N VAL A 739 34.54 -27.08 -22.72
CA VAL A 739 34.43 -25.68 -23.18
C VAL A 739 33.20 -24.97 -22.63
N ALA A 740 32.15 -25.70 -22.23
CA ALA A 740 31.00 -25.12 -21.53
C ALA A 740 30.37 -26.13 -20.55
N ILE A 741 29.76 -25.59 -19.50
CA ILE A 741 29.07 -26.34 -18.45
C ILE A 741 27.76 -25.61 -18.16
N VAL A 742 26.66 -26.36 -18.12
CA VAL A 742 25.34 -25.85 -17.76
C VAL A 742 24.83 -26.63 -16.56
N LEU A 743 24.30 -25.92 -15.58
CA LEU A 743 23.61 -26.47 -14.42
C LEU A 743 22.10 -26.18 -14.54
N ALA A 744 21.30 -27.22 -14.44
CA ALA A 744 19.86 -27.14 -14.32
C ALA A 744 19.36 -27.86 -13.06
N ASP A 745 18.20 -27.47 -12.55
CA ASP A 745 17.59 -28.05 -11.35
C ASP A 745 16.13 -28.44 -11.63
N ARG A 746 15.81 -29.72 -11.42
CA ARG A 746 14.45 -30.25 -11.43
C ARG A 746 13.88 -30.09 -10.03
N PHE A 747 13.19 -28.98 -9.79
CA PHE A 747 12.59 -28.63 -8.50
C PHE A 747 11.48 -29.59 -8.03
N ASN A 748 11.75 -30.87 -7.72
CA ASN A 748 10.78 -31.93 -7.32
C ASN A 748 9.52 -32.06 -8.21
N ASN A 749 9.42 -31.28 -9.27
CA ASN A 749 8.37 -31.22 -10.26
C ASN A 749 9.01 -31.65 -11.56
N ARG A 750 8.59 -32.82 -12.05
CA ARG A 750 9.11 -33.35 -13.32
C ARG A 750 8.75 -32.45 -14.50
N ASP A 751 7.71 -31.63 -14.37
CA ASP A 751 7.16 -30.85 -15.47
C ASP A 751 7.88 -29.52 -15.69
N ARG A 752 8.55 -28.94 -14.69
CA ARG A 752 9.23 -27.63 -14.80
C ARG A 752 10.67 -27.70 -14.30
N VAL A 753 11.59 -27.25 -15.13
CA VAL A 753 13.05 -27.30 -14.86
C VAL A 753 13.64 -25.91 -15.04
N GLU A 754 14.49 -25.48 -14.11
CA GLU A 754 15.22 -24.21 -14.22
C GLU A 754 16.63 -24.43 -14.73
N LEU A 755 17.07 -23.59 -15.65
CA LEU A 755 18.48 -23.40 -15.97
C LEU A 755 19.08 -22.42 -14.96
N VAL A 756 19.69 -22.96 -13.92
CA VAL A 756 20.21 -22.21 -12.77
C VAL A 756 21.44 -21.39 -13.14
N ALA A 757 22.40 -22.00 -13.84
CA ALA A 757 23.68 -21.36 -14.14
C ALA A 757 24.35 -21.94 -15.39
N SER A 758 25.20 -21.14 -16.02
CA SER A 758 26.04 -21.60 -17.14
C SER A 758 27.41 -20.94 -17.09
N ALA A 759 28.46 -21.73 -17.28
CA ALA A 759 29.83 -21.26 -17.40
C ALA A 759 30.43 -21.71 -18.74
N THR A 760 31.21 -20.83 -19.36
CA THR A 760 32.00 -21.12 -20.57
C THR A 760 33.47 -20.92 -20.21
N LEU A 761 34.37 -21.61 -20.94
CA LEU A 761 35.81 -21.46 -20.79
C LEU A 761 36.20 -19.96 -20.70
N PRO A 762 36.90 -19.51 -19.63
CA PRO A 762 37.09 -18.08 -19.36
C PRO A 762 37.73 -17.31 -20.52
N ASP A 763 38.71 -17.90 -21.21
CA ASP A 763 39.36 -17.28 -22.37
C ASP A 763 38.35 -16.84 -23.45
N TYR A 764 37.30 -17.62 -23.70
CA TYR A 764 36.28 -17.33 -24.72
C TYR A 764 35.28 -16.25 -24.28
N VAL A 765 35.23 -15.97 -22.97
CA VAL A 765 34.37 -14.94 -22.39
C VAL A 765 35.14 -13.63 -22.24
N LEU A 766 36.37 -13.69 -21.72
CA LEU A 766 37.24 -12.54 -21.46
C LEU A 766 37.81 -11.92 -22.73
N TYR A 767 38.06 -12.74 -23.77
CA TYR A 767 38.65 -12.30 -25.03
C TYR A 767 37.78 -12.70 -26.22
N PRO A 768 36.62 -12.05 -26.40
CA PRO A 768 35.58 -12.53 -27.30
C PRO A 768 35.95 -12.59 -28.78
N ASP A 769 36.90 -11.77 -29.20
CA ASP A 769 37.34 -11.58 -30.59
C ASP A 769 38.72 -12.19 -30.87
N ARG A 770 39.30 -12.89 -29.89
CA ARG A 770 40.61 -13.52 -30.04
C ARG A 770 40.53 -14.71 -30.99
N GLU A 771 41.53 -14.85 -31.85
CA GLU A 771 41.69 -16.00 -32.75
C GLU A 771 41.58 -17.33 -31.98
N GLY A 772 40.79 -18.26 -32.51
CA GLY A 772 40.53 -19.56 -31.89
C GLY A 772 39.43 -19.55 -30.82
N THR A 773 38.76 -18.42 -30.59
CA THR A 773 37.61 -18.34 -29.68
C THR A 773 36.43 -19.13 -30.22
N VAL A 774 35.86 -20.00 -29.37
CA VAL A 774 34.74 -20.88 -29.74
C VAL A 774 33.41 -20.28 -29.26
N ARG A 775 32.42 -20.30 -30.15
CA ARG A 775 31.02 -19.92 -29.89
C ARG A 775 30.08 -21.08 -30.20
N GLY A 776 28.87 -21.02 -29.65
CA GLY A 776 27.82 -22.02 -29.85
C GLY A 776 27.75 -23.10 -28.78
N ALA A 777 28.77 -23.26 -27.94
CA ALA A 777 28.81 -24.30 -26.90
C ALA A 777 27.64 -24.19 -25.90
N GLY A 778 27.31 -22.98 -25.43
CA GLY A 778 26.17 -22.75 -24.54
C GLY A 778 24.82 -23.06 -25.20
N THR A 779 24.63 -22.65 -26.47
CA THR A 779 23.44 -23.00 -27.26
C THR A 779 23.30 -24.50 -27.43
N ALA A 780 24.40 -25.19 -27.75
CA ALA A 780 24.43 -26.64 -27.90
C ALA A 780 24.05 -27.34 -26.59
N ALA A 781 24.59 -26.88 -25.44
CA ALA A 781 24.25 -27.40 -24.12
C ALA A 781 22.76 -27.28 -23.81
N VAL A 782 22.17 -26.09 -24.03
CA VAL A 782 20.76 -25.83 -23.70
C VAL A 782 19.82 -26.60 -24.64
N ARG A 783 20.16 -26.74 -25.93
CA ARG A 783 19.36 -27.56 -26.87
C ARG A 783 19.40 -29.04 -26.50
N GLU A 784 20.57 -29.55 -26.10
CA GLU A 784 20.67 -30.93 -25.61
C GLU A 784 19.94 -31.16 -24.29
N LEU A 785 20.03 -30.20 -23.36
CA LEU A 785 19.25 -30.23 -22.15
C LEU A 785 17.75 -30.29 -22.46
N ALA A 786 17.27 -29.41 -23.34
CA ALA A 786 15.86 -29.37 -23.73
C ALA A 786 15.41 -30.71 -24.36
N ARG A 787 16.22 -31.29 -25.26
CA ARG A 787 15.97 -32.62 -25.84
C ARG A 787 15.89 -33.71 -24.77
N TYR A 788 16.85 -33.73 -23.84
CA TYR A 788 16.87 -34.69 -22.74
C TYR A 788 15.66 -34.53 -21.81
N LEU A 789 15.28 -33.30 -21.47
CA LEU A 789 14.12 -33.01 -20.63
C LEU A 789 12.79 -33.36 -21.31
N GLN A 790 12.66 -33.10 -22.61
CA GLN A 790 11.50 -33.49 -23.43
C GLN A 790 11.31 -35.02 -23.42
N GLN A 791 12.41 -35.79 -23.56
CA GLN A 791 12.37 -37.26 -23.47
C GLN A 791 11.98 -37.77 -22.07
N GLN A 792 12.22 -36.98 -21.03
CA GLN A 792 11.90 -37.29 -19.64
C GLN A 792 10.50 -36.81 -19.24
N GLY A 793 9.73 -36.24 -20.18
CA GLY A 793 8.35 -35.80 -19.97
C GLY A 793 8.19 -34.41 -19.33
N ALA A 794 9.25 -33.61 -19.25
CA ALA A 794 9.14 -32.24 -18.75
C ALA A 794 8.38 -31.35 -19.74
N ARG A 795 7.62 -30.38 -19.23
CA ARG A 795 6.81 -29.45 -20.03
C ARG A 795 7.52 -28.13 -20.31
N THR A 796 8.30 -27.63 -19.35
CA THR A 796 8.89 -26.29 -19.43
C THR A 796 10.34 -26.29 -18.93
N LEU A 797 11.22 -25.63 -19.69
CA LEU A 797 12.56 -25.24 -19.26
C LEU A 797 12.60 -23.71 -19.15
N PHE A 798 12.91 -23.15 -17.99
CA PHE A 798 12.98 -21.70 -17.80
C PHE A 798 14.34 -21.23 -17.28
N SER A 799 14.63 -19.94 -17.32
CA SER A 799 15.91 -19.37 -16.88
C SER A 799 15.79 -17.90 -16.54
N GLU A 800 16.42 -17.48 -15.45
CA GLU A 800 16.64 -16.08 -15.12
C GLU A 800 17.93 -15.58 -15.79
N VAL A 801 17.79 -14.65 -16.72
CA VAL A 801 18.89 -14.18 -17.57
C VAL A 801 19.52 -12.92 -16.98
N ILE A 802 20.80 -13.05 -16.61
CA ILE A 802 21.59 -12.02 -15.91
C ILE A 802 22.60 -11.28 -16.80
N SER A 803 22.69 -11.61 -18.09
CA SER A 803 23.60 -10.98 -19.05
C SER A 803 23.12 -11.09 -20.50
N GLN A 804 23.51 -10.13 -21.35
CA GLN A 804 23.15 -10.13 -22.77
C GLN A 804 23.64 -11.37 -23.54
N PRO A 805 24.87 -11.91 -23.32
CA PRO A 805 25.29 -13.16 -23.96
C PRO A 805 24.38 -14.34 -23.60
N SER A 806 23.89 -14.40 -22.36
CA SER A 806 22.94 -15.42 -21.93
C SER A 806 21.58 -15.24 -22.62
N ALA A 807 21.07 -14.01 -22.69
CA ALA A 807 19.82 -13.67 -23.38
C ALA A 807 19.83 -14.09 -24.86
N ARG A 808 20.94 -13.81 -25.55
CA ARG A 808 21.21 -14.23 -26.93
C ARG A 808 21.15 -15.74 -27.10
N VAL A 809 21.73 -16.50 -26.16
CA VAL A 809 21.65 -17.97 -26.18
C VAL A 809 20.20 -18.42 -26.03
N LYS A 810 19.42 -17.82 -25.12
CA LYS A 810 18.01 -18.18 -24.89
C LYS A 810 17.13 -17.93 -26.11
N GLN A 811 17.23 -16.77 -26.74
CA GLN A 811 16.49 -16.50 -27.98
C GLN A 811 16.87 -17.46 -29.12
N LYS A 812 18.16 -17.78 -29.30
CA LYS A 812 18.62 -18.74 -30.32
C LYS A 812 18.09 -20.16 -30.12
N VAL A 813 17.69 -20.52 -28.91
CA VAL A 813 17.11 -21.83 -28.58
C VAL A 813 15.58 -21.81 -28.67
N GLY A 814 14.97 -20.63 -28.82
CA GLY A 814 13.51 -20.48 -28.93
C GLY A 814 12.83 -20.20 -27.60
N PHE A 815 13.57 -19.73 -26.57
CA PHE A 815 12.93 -19.25 -25.35
C PHE A 815 12.18 -17.95 -25.65
N SER A 816 10.95 -17.85 -25.14
CA SER A 816 10.20 -16.60 -25.06
C SER A 816 10.53 -15.87 -23.77
N PHE A 817 10.84 -14.57 -23.86
CA PHE A 817 10.87 -13.71 -22.69
C PHE A 817 9.47 -13.66 -22.07
N LYS A 818 9.39 -13.89 -20.77
CA LYS A 818 8.16 -13.74 -19.99
C LYS A 818 8.23 -12.41 -19.27
N GLY A 819 7.53 -11.43 -19.83
CA GLY A 819 7.24 -10.15 -19.18
C GLY A 819 6.07 -10.22 -18.20
N GLU A 820 5.67 -11.41 -17.75
CA GLU A 820 4.58 -11.63 -16.79
C GLU A 820 5.02 -12.69 -15.77
N PHE A 821 4.74 -12.44 -14.49
CA PHE A 821 4.86 -13.39 -13.39
C PHE A 821 3.47 -13.78 -12.86
#